data_AF-A0A5N5KH23-F1
#
_entry.id   AF-A0A5N5KH23-F1
#
_cell.length_a   1.000
_cell.length_b   1.000
_cell.length_c   1.000
_cell.angle_alpha   90.00
_cell.angle_beta   90.00
_cell.angle_gamma   90.00
#
_symmetry.space_group_name_H-M   'P 1'
#
loop_
_entity.id
_entity.type
_entity.pdbx_description
1 polymer ?
#
loop_
_entity_poly.entity_id
_entity_poly.type
_entity_poly.pdbx_seq_one_letter_code
_entity_poly.pdbx_strand_id
1 'polypeptide(L)'
;MATKQKLIVEVVDARNLLPKDGHGSSSPYVVIDFYGQRKRTRSAIRDLNPAWNETLEFNVGKPSNVFGDMLELEVFHDKNHGPTRRINHLGRLKFSSSQFVRRGEEALIYYPLEKKYMLSFIQGEIGLKIYYQDEVIPPPPLPQPAAAQEEEAKADTKQESPPPQPAEEAAVTAESEALQPAEAQKSDAEAGATNKEQPAEEAKSNEEPPAQAEAEAPAAAPPPPDNAPAPESDVAPSPPPQGPSGQNKEDPSPTSTAVNEPVQEDGDDINLELPSSKWGPAPPEIMAASTGSFPDIRVSGINAPRPIIRPVAPTSNYTLEPQESISIERSAFDLVEKMHYLFVRVVKARHLPTSGNPVVRIEVSNSRVQSKPARKTSCFEWDQTFAFGRDAPDSSSVVEISVWDPHGPNSSQMAAAANFLGGICFDVTEIPLRDPPDSPLAPQWYRLEGGGAYRSDLMLATWVGTQADESFPDAWKTDTAGNINSRAKVYQSPKLWYLRATVIEAQDMFPLPPLKETAVQVKAQLGFQVQKTKTSVSRNGTPSWNEDLLFVAAEPSSEDQLIFTLENRLPKGLVTVGMVRIPLKVIERRVDDRKVASRWFSLEDPKSEKVGYRGRVHLRLCFDGGYHVMDEAAHMISDYRPTARQLWKQPVGAFELGIIGCKNLSPMKTVDGKGCTDAYCVAKYGPKWVRTRTVCDSLDPKWNEQYTWKVYDPCTVLTIGVFDSSGVYEIDDDKSATRPHFRMGKVRVRISTLETGKVYRNRYPLILLTNNGVKKMGEIEVAVKFVRATSTLDFLHVYTQPLLPLMHHMKPLGVVQQELLRNTAAKIIATHLSRSEPSLRREVVFYMLDVDSHAFSMRKIRANWIRIINVIASVIDIVRWIDDTRVWKNPMSTILVHALLIMLVWFPDLIVPTLAFYMFVIGAWNYRFRSREPLPHFDPKLSLADTVDRDELDEEFDTVSSSRPPEMVRARYDKLRMLGARVQTVLGDFATQGERLQAMVTWRDPRATGIFVGLCFVVAMVLYMVPSKMVAMASGFYFFRHPIFRDRMPSPAVNFFRRLPSLSDRMM
;
A
#
# COMPACT_ATOMS: atom_id res chain seq x y z
N MET A 1 -29.85 21.80 -3.65
CA MET A 1 -30.35 21.18 -2.39
C MET A 1 -29.18 21.04 -1.44
N ALA A 2 -29.39 21.25 -0.14
CA ALA A 2 -28.37 20.95 0.87
C ALA A 2 -28.59 19.52 1.37
N THR A 3 -27.55 18.69 1.35
CA THR A 3 -27.55 17.36 1.97
C THR A 3 -26.85 17.42 3.31
N LYS A 4 -27.47 16.83 4.34
CA LYS A 4 -26.89 16.70 5.68
C LYS A 4 -26.48 15.25 5.89
N GLN A 5 -25.18 15.01 6.10
CA GLN A 5 -24.69 13.67 6.35
C GLN A 5 -24.89 13.28 7.82
N LYS A 6 -25.50 12.12 8.04
CA LYS A 6 -25.61 11.44 9.34
C LYS A 6 -24.76 10.18 9.33
N LEU A 7 -24.17 9.84 10.47
CA LEU A 7 -23.63 8.51 10.73
C LEU A 7 -24.72 7.69 11.43
N ILE A 8 -25.00 6.49 10.92
CA ILE A 8 -25.93 5.53 11.52
C ILE A 8 -25.11 4.37 12.07
N VAL A 9 -25.32 4.02 13.34
CA VAL A 9 -24.77 2.82 13.97
C VAL A 9 -25.92 1.91 14.40
N GLU A 10 -26.02 0.74 13.80
CA GLU A 10 -26.96 -0.31 14.18
C GLU A 10 -26.25 -1.30 15.09
N VAL A 11 -26.70 -1.39 16.35
CA VAL A 11 -26.24 -2.35 17.35
C VAL A 11 -27.17 -3.56 17.29
N VAL A 12 -26.71 -4.65 16.68
CA VAL A 12 -27.54 -5.83 16.40
C VAL A 12 -27.55 -6.76 17.61
N ASP A 13 -26.45 -7.47 17.84
CA ASP A 13 -26.29 -8.45 18.91
C ASP A 13 -24.89 -8.35 19.56
N ALA A 14 -24.71 -9.00 20.71
CA ALA A 14 -23.39 -9.38 21.23
C ALA A 14 -23.43 -10.84 21.67
N ARG A 15 -22.26 -11.45 21.83
CA ARG A 15 -22.13 -12.90 22.05
C ARG A 15 -21.03 -13.22 23.03
N ASN A 16 -21.21 -14.27 23.82
CA ASN A 16 -20.27 -14.79 24.80
C ASN A 16 -19.67 -13.70 25.71
N LEU A 17 -20.49 -12.73 26.12
CA LEU A 17 -20.08 -11.67 27.02
C LEU A 17 -19.63 -12.24 28.37
N LEU A 18 -18.66 -11.59 29.02
CA LEU A 18 -18.22 -12.00 30.35
C LEU A 18 -19.33 -11.77 31.40
N PRO A 19 -19.66 -12.74 32.27
CA PRO A 19 -20.57 -12.52 33.38
C PRO A 19 -20.00 -11.57 34.45
N LYS A 20 -20.85 -10.73 35.02
CA LYS A 20 -20.48 -9.65 35.96
C LYS A 20 -21.44 -9.47 37.13
N ASP A 21 -22.63 -10.07 37.10
CA ASP A 21 -23.67 -9.89 38.13
C ASP A 21 -23.49 -10.78 39.38
N GLY A 22 -22.48 -11.64 39.38
CA GLY A 22 -22.20 -12.61 40.46
C GLY A 22 -23.00 -13.92 40.37
N HIS A 23 -24.06 -13.97 39.56
CA HIS A 23 -24.93 -15.15 39.35
C HIS A 23 -24.62 -15.91 38.05
N GLY A 24 -23.56 -15.53 37.33
CA GLY A 24 -23.17 -16.16 36.07
C GLY A 24 -23.78 -15.51 34.83
N SER A 25 -24.43 -14.35 34.98
CA SER A 25 -24.99 -13.56 33.88
C SER A 25 -24.43 -12.12 33.87
N SER A 26 -24.90 -11.31 32.93
CA SER A 26 -24.65 -9.85 32.86
C SER A 26 -25.92 -9.20 32.33
N SER A 27 -26.19 -7.96 32.72
CA SER A 27 -27.23 -7.14 32.08
C SER A 27 -26.57 -6.03 31.25
N PRO A 28 -26.22 -6.29 29.97
CA PRO A 28 -25.39 -5.41 29.17
C PRO A 28 -26.19 -4.28 28.49
N TYR A 29 -25.56 -3.11 28.38
CA TYR A 29 -25.95 -2.02 27.49
C TYR A 29 -24.72 -1.45 26.79
N VAL A 30 -24.94 -0.81 25.64
CA VAL A 30 -23.87 -0.23 24.81
C VAL A 30 -23.95 1.28 24.87
N VAL A 31 -22.80 1.94 25.03
CA VAL A 31 -22.67 3.40 25.00
C VAL A 31 -21.72 3.78 23.87
N ILE A 32 -22.14 4.72 23.03
CA ILE A 32 -21.42 5.14 21.84
C ILE A 32 -21.22 6.66 21.89
N ASP A 33 -20.01 7.13 21.59
CA ASP A 33 -19.65 8.54 21.51
C ASP A 33 -19.04 8.86 20.13
N PHE A 34 -19.53 9.93 19.49
CA PHE A 34 -19.05 10.41 18.19
C PHE A 34 -19.11 11.94 18.12
N TYR A 35 -17.96 12.61 17.96
CA TYR A 35 -17.85 14.07 18.05
C TYR A 35 -18.53 14.65 19.32
N GLY A 36 -18.45 13.96 20.47
CA GLY A 36 -19.09 14.36 21.73
C GLY A 36 -20.59 14.10 21.81
N GLN A 37 -21.23 13.59 20.74
CA GLN A 37 -22.62 13.13 20.78
C GLN A 37 -22.65 11.73 21.40
N ARG A 38 -22.87 11.65 22.70
CA ARG A 38 -22.95 10.39 23.44
C ARG A 38 -24.37 9.83 23.50
N LYS A 39 -24.56 8.59 23.07
CA LYS A 39 -25.85 7.85 23.08
C LYS A 39 -25.70 6.48 23.76
N ARG A 40 -26.80 5.89 24.23
CA ARG A 40 -26.84 4.54 24.81
C ARG A 40 -27.99 3.71 24.24
N THR A 41 -27.81 2.39 24.19
CA THR A 41 -28.89 1.43 23.94
C THR A 41 -29.67 1.12 25.23
N ARG A 42 -30.72 0.30 25.13
CA ARG A 42 -31.40 -0.31 26.29
C ARG A 42 -30.50 -1.35 26.97
N SER A 43 -30.75 -1.61 28.25
CA SER A 43 -30.17 -2.75 28.97
C SER A 43 -30.89 -4.03 28.56
N ALA A 44 -30.16 -5.00 27.99
CA ALA A 44 -30.60 -6.39 28.02
C ALA A 44 -30.44 -6.93 29.45
N ILE A 45 -31.35 -7.78 29.92
CA ILE A 45 -31.39 -8.21 31.32
C ILE A 45 -30.87 -9.65 31.41
N ARG A 46 -29.79 -9.85 32.18
CA ARG A 46 -29.20 -11.16 32.53
C ARG A 46 -28.87 -12.07 31.33
N ASP A 47 -28.51 -11.49 30.20
CA ASP A 47 -28.13 -12.19 28.97
C ASP A 47 -26.65 -11.96 28.60
N LEU A 48 -25.97 -13.04 28.20
CA LEU A 48 -24.60 -13.04 27.69
C LEU A 48 -24.53 -13.03 26.15
N ASN A 49 -25.66 -13.24 25.46
CA ASN A 49 -25.79 -13.19 24.01
C ASN A 49 -26.92 -12.23 23.56
N PRO A 50 -26.96 -10.98 24.07
CA PRO A 50 -28.08 -10.05 23.90
C PRO A 50 -28.30 -9.66 22.44
N ALA A 51 -29.57 -9.49 22.05
CA ALA A 51 -29.96 -8.87 20.79
C ALA A 51 -30.71 -7.55 21.06
N TRP A 52 -30.15 -6.42 20.63
CA TRP A 52 -30.75 -5.09 20.76
C TRP A 52 -31.52 -4.69 19.50
N ASN A 53 -30.89 -4.86 18.32
CA ASN A 53 -31.37 -4.33 17.03
C ASN A 53 -31.69 -2.82 17.07
N GLU A 54 -30.90 -2.03 17.81
CA GLU A 54 -31.11 -0.59 18.03
C GLU A 54 -30.27 0.26 17.07
N THR A 55 -30.90 1.25 16.43
CA THR A 55 -30.23 2.23 15.55
C THR A 55 -29.97 3.55 16.27
N LEU A 56 -28.72 4.03 16.21
CA LEU A 56 -28.27 5.28 16.81
C LEU A 56 -27.74 6.21 15.71
N GLU A 57 -28.43 7.34 15.49
CA GLU A 57 -27.98 8.38 14.55
C GLU A 57 -27.05 9.42 15.20
N PHE A 58 -26.04 9.89 14.49
CA PHE A 58 -25.14 10.97 14.92
C PHE A 58 -24.97 11.99 13.78
N ASN A 59 -24.92 13.27 14.10
CA ASN A 59 -24.68 14.34 13.11
C ASN A 59 -23.18 14.37 12.74
N VAL A 60 -22.86 14.45 11.46
CA VAL A 60 -21.48 14.65 10.99
C VAL A 60 -21.19 16.15 10.89
N GLY A 61 -20.21 16.65 11.63
CA GLY A 61 -19.74 18.04 11.55
C GLY A 61 -18.68 18.26 10.46
N LYS A 62 -18.14 19.48 10.36
CA LYS A 62 -16.83 19.68 9.73
C LYS A 62 -15.78 18.95 10.59
N PRO A 63 -14.80 18.22 10.00
CA PRO A 63 -13.75 17.58 10.76
C PRO A 63 -12.96 18.64 11.54
N SER A 64 -12.65 18.35 12.81
CA SER A 64 -12.00 19.29 13.71
C SER A 64 -10.71 18.71 14.27
N ASN A 65 -9.67 19.53 14.39
CA ASN A 65 -8.40 19.10 14.99
C ASN A 65 -8.50 18.86 16.51
N VAL A 66 -9.64 19.23 17.14
CA VAL A 66 -9.89 19.12 18.58
C VAL A 66 -10.66 17.82 18.92
N PHE A 67 -11.76 17.56 18.23
CA PHE A 67 -12.52 16.31 18.31
C PHE A 67 -12.25 15.50 17.04
N GLY A 68 -11.33 14.54 17.13
CA GLY A 68 -10.98 13.68 16.00
C GLY A 68 -12.12 12.74 15.61
N ASP A 69 -12.10 12.29 14.35
CA ASP A 69 -13.05 11.40 13.67
C ASP A 69 -13.14 9.95 14.25
N MET A 70 -13.22 9.81 15.57
CA MET A 70 -13.21 8.54 16.28
C MET A 70 -14.59 8.27 16.88
N LEU A 71 -15.11 7.07 16.62
CA LEU A 71 -16.31 6.52 17.24
C LEU A 71 -15.87 5.58 18.35
N GLU A 72 -16.12 5.96 19.60
CA GLU A 72 -15.79 5.13 20.76
C GLU A 72 -17.04 4.42 21.25
N LEU A 73 -16.95 3.10 21.37
CA LEU A 73 -18.02 2.23 21.84
C LEU A 73 -17.57 1.52 23.11
N GLU A 74 -18.34 1.64 24.18
CA GLU A 74 -18.09 0.96 25.45
C GLU A 74 -19.34 0.16 25.89
N VAL A 75 -19.15 -1.13 26.12
CA VAL A 75 -20.17 -2.05 26.62
C VAL A 75 -20.04 -2.12 28.15
N PHE A 76 -21.16 -1.98 28.85
CA PHE A 76 -21.23 -1.96 30.31
C PHE A 76 -22.30 -2.89 30.83
N HIS A 77 -22.07 -3.48 32.00
CA HIS A 77 -23.14 -4.08 32.80
C HIS A 77 -23.86 -3.00 33.62
N ASP A 78 -25.19 -2.94 33.49
CA ASP A 78 -26.08 -2.10 34.28
C ASP A 78 -26.04 -2.45 35.78
N LYS A 79 -25.83 -1.44 36.63
CA LYS A 79 -25.76 -1.57 38.10
C LYS A 79 -27.09 -1.91 38.74
N ASN A 80 -28.20 -1.58 38.08
CA ASN A 80 -29.55 -1.74 38.64
C ASN A 80 -29.99 -3.21 38.70
N HIS A 81 -29.23 -4.12 38.06
CA HIS A 81 -29.65 -5.49 37.80
C HIS A 81 -28.68 -6.56 38.37
N GLY A 82 -27.86 -6.23 39.37
CA GLY A 82 -27.06 -7.23 40.11
C GLY A 82 -25.94 -6.66 41.00
N PRO A 83 -25.44 -7.43 41.99
CA PRO A 83 -24.35 -7.02 42.88
C PRO A 83 -23.01 -6.91 42.13
N THR A 84 -22.76 -5.76 41.51
CA THR A 84 -21.60 -5.55 40.64
C THR A 84 -20.27 -5.39 41.38
N ARG A 85 -19.25 -6.14 40.94
CA ARG A 85 -17.83 -5.82 41.23
C ARG A 85 -17.53 -4.39 40.75
N ARG A 86 -16.59 -3.68 41.41
CA ARG A 86 -16.22 -2.25 41.16
C ARG A 86 -15.93 -1.84 39.69
N ILE A 87 -15.86 -2.77 38.73
CA ILE A 87 -15.59 -2.52 37.31
C ILE A 87 -16.71 -3.15 36.45
N ASN A 88 -17.74 -2.34 36.16
CA ASN A 88 -18.88 -2.69 35.29
C ASN A 88 -18.54 -2.83 33.79
N HIS A 89 -17.35 -2.41 33.37
CA HIS A 89 -16.93 -2.44 31.96
C HIS A 89 -16.84 -3.89 31.45
N LEU A 90 -17.51 -4.15 30.32
CA LEU A 90 -17.53 -5.42 29.59
C LEU A 90 -16.63 -5.40 28.36
N GLY A 91 -16.46 -4.26 27.67
CA GLY A 91 -15.67 -4.18 26.43
C GLY A 91 -15.58 -2.77 25.88
N ARG A 92 -14.51 -2.46 25.13
CA ARG A 92 -14.41 -1.24 24.30
C ARG A 92 -14.11 -1.60 22.85
N LEU A 93 -14.53 -0.75 21.92
CA LEU A 93 -14.02 -0.67 20.55
C LEU A 93 -13.76 0.80 20.18
N LYS A 94 -12.79 1.05 19.29
CA LYS A 94 -12.52 2.39 18.73
C LYS A 94 -12.45 2.32 17.20
N PHE A 95 -13.41 2.95 16.54
CA PHE A 95 -13.46 3.02 15.08
C PHE A 95 -13.05 4.40 14.57
N SER A 96 -12.50 4.46 13.36
CA SER A 96 -12.16 5.67 12.61
C SER A 96 -13.16 5.89 11.48
N SER A 97 -13.47 7.15 11.15
CA SER A 97 -14.27 7.54 9.96
C SER A 97 -13.85 6.85 8.65
N SER A 98 -12.59 6.40 8.54
CA SER A 98 -12.06 5.65 7.39
C SER A 98 -12.62 4.23 7.22
N GLN A 99 -13.23 3.64 8.25
CA GLN A 99 -13.85 2.31 8.20
C GLN A 99 -15.32 2.37 7.76
N PHE A 100 -15.98 3.51 7.91
CA PHE A 100 -17.42 3.66 7.65
C PHE A 100 -17.70 3.71 6.15
N VAL A 101 -18.81 3.09 5.76
CA VAL A 101 -19.25 2.96 4.35
C VAL A 101 -20.52 3.77 4.09
N ARG A 102 -21.03 3.79 2.85
CA ARG A 102 -22.34 4.42 2.56
C ARG A 102 -23.47 3.39 2.70
N ARG A 103 -24.69 3.87 2.96
CA ARG A 103 -25.90 3.04 2.92
C ARG A 103 -26.00 2.28 1.59
N GLY A 104 -26.28 0.98 1.65
CA GLY A 104 -26.17 0.02 0.54
C GLY A 104 -24.83 -0.75 0.49
N GLU A 105 -23.85 -0.41 1.32
CA GLU A 105 -22.57 -1.14 1.47
C GLU A 105 -22.39 -1.77 2.88
N GLU A 106 -23.33 -1.58 3.79
CA GLU A 106 -23.28 -2.11 5.15
C GLU A 106 -23.24 -3.64 5.20
N ALA A 107 -22.43 -4.15 6.12
CA ALA A 107 -22.38 -5.56 6.48
C ALA A 107 -22.40 -5.67 8.00
N LEU A 108 -23.13 -6.66 8.52
CA LEU A 108 -23.05 -7.04 9.93
C LEU A 108 -21.71 -7.71 10.18
N ILE A 109 -20.89 -7.10 11.05
CA ILE A 109 -19.55 -7.57 11.38
C ILE A 109 -19.44 -7.71 12.90
N TYR A 110 -18.86 -8.83 13.32
CA TYR A 110 -18.60 -9.15 14.71
C TYR A 110 -17.20 -8.67 15.08
N TYR A 111 -17.13 -7.77 16.05
CA TYR A 111 -15.88 -7.20 16.53
C TYR A 111 -15.57 -7.74 17.93
N PRO A 112 -14.41 -8.38 18.16
CA PRO A 112 -14.02 -8.89 19.48
C PRO A 112 -13.69 -7.73 20.43
N LEU A 113 -14.23 -7.76 21.64
CA LEU A 113 -14.17 -6.63 22.57
C LEU A 113 -12.76 -6.38 23.15
N GLU A 114 -12.27 -5.15 23.06
CA GLU A 114 -10.93 -4.79 23.54
C GLU A 114 -10.89 -4.45 25.04
N LYS A 115 -9.72 -4.69 25.64
CA LYS A 115 -9.38 -4.35 27.03
C LYS A 115 -9.13 -2.86 27.20
N LYS A 116 -9.95 -2.21 28.04
CA LYS A 116 -9.71 -0.82 28.51
C LYS A 116 -8.55 -0.71 29.51
N TYR A 117 -8.20 -1.81 30.20
CA TYR A 117 -7.07 -1.90 31.13
C TYR A 117 -6.35 -3.25 30.96
N MET A 118 -5.01 -3.28 31.03
CA MET A 118 -4.19 -4.48 30.82
C MET A 118 -4.65 -5.71 31.65
N LEU A 119 -4.96 -5.48 32.93
CA LEU A 119 -5.39 -6.49 33.89
C LEU A 119 -6.90 -6.79 33.85
N SER A 120 -7.67 -6.19 32.93
CA SER A 120 -9.09 -6.50 32.79
C SER A 120 -9.32 -7.86 32.13
N PHE A 121 -10.22 -8.66 32.70
CA PHE A 121 -10.82 -9.81 32.02
C PHE A 121 -12.01 -9.31 31.20
N ILE A 122 -12.03 -9.66 29.92
CA ILE A 122 -13.03 -9.31 28.92
C ILE A 122 -13.17 -10.50 27.99
N GLN A 123 -14.41 -10.78 27.59
CA GLN A 123 -14.79 -11.88 26.71
C GLN A 123 -16.01 -11.41 25.90
N GLY A 124 -16.08 -11.87 24.65
CA GLY A 124 -17.22 -11.67 23.77
C GLY A 124 -16.94 -10.81 22.54
N GLU A 125 -17.90 -10.85 21.62
CA GLU A 125 -17.92 -10.09 20.36
C GLU A 125 -19.24 -9.31 20.23
N ILE A 126 -19.24 -8.22 19.48
CA ILE A 126 -20.43 -7.39 19.22
C ILE A 126 -20.66 -7.21 17.71
N GLY A 127 -21.88 -7.52 17.28
CA GLY A 127 -22.38 -7.38 15.91
C GLY A 127 -22.85 -5.96 15.63
N LEU A 128 -22.15 -5.26 14.73
CA LEU A 128 -22.42 -3.88 14.36
C LEU A 128 -22.60 -3.72 12.85
N LYS A 129 -23.45 -2.77 12.44
CA LYS A 129 -23.43 -2.16 11.10
C LYS A 129 -23.21 -0.65 11.26
N ILE A 130 -22.28 -0.07 10.50
CA ILE A 130 -21.95 1.35 10.59
C ILE A 130 -21.90 1.95 9.18
N TYR A 131 -22.75 2.93 8.90
CA TYR A 131 -22.84 3.55 7.58
C TYR A 131 -23.26 5.04 7.63
N TYR A 132 -22.79 5.80 6.64
CA TYR A 132 -23.26 7.16 6.39
C TYR A 132 -24.57 7.13 5.58
N GLN A 133 -25.48 8.02 5.96
CA GLN A 133 -26.71 8.33 5.24
C GLN A 133 -26.79 9.83 4.97
N ASP A 134 -26.97 10.19 3.70
CA ASP A 134 -27.16 11.58 3.28
C ASP A 134 -28.66 11.92 3.31
N GLU A 135 -29.04 12.88 4.15
CA GLU A 135 -30.41 13.36 4.33
C GLU A 135 -30.64 14.58 3.43
N VAL A 136 -31.59 14.51 2.50
CA VAL A 136 -31.91 15.62 1.59
C VAL A 136 -32.83 16.60 2.32
N ILE A 137 -32.34 17.81 2.59
CA ILE A 137 -33.18 18.86 3.19
C ILE A 137 -34.11 19.40 2.10
N PRO A 138 -35.45 19.30 2.25
CA PRO A 138 -36.38 19.93 1.31
C PRO A 138 -36.23 21.47 1.36
N PRO A 139 -36.46 22.19 0.25
CA PRO A 139 -36.36 23.64 0.27
C PRO A 139 -37.37 24.25 1.27
N PRO A 140 -37.01 25.34 1.98
CA PRO A 140 -37.97 26.04 2.82
C PRO A 140 -39.13 26.58 1.98
N PRO A 141 -40.35 26.69 2.55
CA PRO A 141 -41.47 27.34 1.87
C PRO A 141 -41.09 28.75 1.41
N LEU A 142 -41.49 29.11 0.19
CA LEU A 142 -41.27 30.47 -0.31
C LEU A 142 -42.04 31.47 0.56
N PRO A 143 -41.40 32.55 1.05
CA PRO A 143 -42.11 33.62 1.72
C PRO A 143 -43.09 34.28 0.75
N GLN A 144 -44.34 34.43 1.17
CA GLN A 144 -45.34 35.15 0.38
C GLN A 144 -44.95 36.65 0.29
N PRO A 145 -45.12 37.31 -0.87
CA PRO A 145 -44.82 38.73 -0.99
C PRO A 145 -45.75 39.56 -0.10
N ALA A 146 -45.18 40.41 0.75
CA ALA A 146 -45.97 41.36 1.52
C ALA A 146 -46.51 42.46 0.59
N ALA A 147 -47.84 42.59 0.50
CA ALA A 147 -48.49 43.79 0.01
C ALA A 147 -48.66 44.78 1.18
N ALA A 148 -48.49 46.08 0.92
CA ALA A 148 -48.51 47.12 1.93
C ALA A 148 -49.50 48.24 1.57
N GLN A 149 -50.34 48.59 2.54
CA GLN A 149 -51.12 49.82 2.76
C GLN A 149 -51.69 49.66 4.20
N GLU A 150 -51.52 50.59 5.15
CA GLU A 150 -52.11 51.95 5.22
C GLU A 150 -53.65 51.87 5.37
N GLU A 151 -54.31 52.46 6.39
CA GLU A 151 -53.83 53.34 7.48
C GLU A 151 -54.81 53.36 8.69
N GLU A 152 -54.44 54.09 9.76
CA GLU A 152 -55.27 54.70 10.84
C GLU A 152 -56.18 53.88 11.83
N ALA A 153 -55.72 53.88 13.09
CA ALA A 153 -56.38 54.50 14.27
C ALA A 153 -57.36 53.75 15.23
N LYS A 154 -57.04 53.91 16.54
CA LYS A 154 -57.83 53.65 17.79
C LYS A 154 -58.17 52.16 18.09
N ALA A 155 -57.66 51.49 19.13
CA ALA A 155 -57.40 51.79 20.54
C ALA A 155 -58.65 51.88 21.45
N ASP A 156 -58.82 50.89 22.35
CA ASP A 156 -58.76 51.11 23.81
C ASP A 156 -58.42 49.81 24.57
N THR A 157 -58.28 49.88 25.91
CA THR A 157 -57.49 48.94 26.74
C THR A 157 -58.32 48.12 27.75
N LYS A 158 -58.09 46.79 27.81
CA LYS A 158 -58.19 45.85 28.97
C LYS A 158 -58.02 44.39 28.48
N GLN A 159 -57.60 43.40 29.26
CA GLN A 159 -57.21 43.34 30.68
C GLN A 159 -56.05 42.32 30.87
N GLU A 160 -55.42 42.31 32.04
CA GLU A 160 -54.18 41.56 32.31
C GLU A 160 -54.40 40.21 33.06
N SER A 161 -53.48 39.26 32.87
CA SER A 161 -53.20 38.09 33.74
C SER A 161 -54.21 36.91 33.73
N PRO A 162 -53.92 35.71 34.32
CA PRO A 162 -52.65 35.21 34.89
C PRO A 162 -52.27 33.79 34.33
N PRO A 163 -51.78 32.72 35.06
CA PRO A 163 -50.81 31.76 34.49
C PRO A 163 -51.27 30.26 34.49
N PRO A 164 -50.45 29.31 34.01
CA PRO A 164 -50.78 27.88 34.07
C PRO A 164 -50.26 27.19 35.35
N GLN A 165 -51.17 26.77 36.25
CA GLN A 165 -50.94 25.78 37.33
C GLN A 165 -52.29 25.23 37.89
N PRO A 166 -52.36 24.19 38.75
CA PRO A 166 -53.01 22.95 38.34
C PRO A 166 -54.19 22.51 39.25
N ALA A 167 -54.89 21.44 38.83
CA ALA A 167 -55.80 20.67 39.69
C ALA A 167 -55.91 19.20 39.25
N GLU A 168 -56.12 18.31 40.21
CA GLU A 168 -56.57 16.91 40.03
C GLU A 168 -58.10 16.82 40.31
N GLU A 169 -58.60 15.60 40.52
CA GLU A 169 -59.93 15.18 41.02
C GLU A 169 -60.98 14.70 39.98
N ALA A 170 -61.93 13.81 40.32
CA ALA A 170 -61.91 12.55 41.08
C ALA A 170 -63.34 11.98 41.18
N ALA A 171 -63.60 10.76 40.67
CA ALA A 171 -64.80 9.95 40.95
C ALA A 171 -64.67 8.52 40.33
N VAL A 172 -65.49 7.53 40.68
CA VAL A 172 -65.65 6.79 41.96
C VAL A 172 -66.68 5.64 41.73
N THR A 173 -66.37 4.42 42.21
CA THR A 173 -67.23 3.21 42.34
C THR A 173 -68.04 2.65 41.16
N ALA A 174 -67.82 1.35 40.89
CA ALA A 174 -68.85 0.30 40.93
C ALA A 174 -68.19 -1.08 41.16
N GLU A 175 -68.86 -2.01 41.85
CA GLU A 175 -68.36 -3.36 42.20
C GLU A 175 -69.27 -4.47 41.64
N SER A 176 -68.73 -5.70 41.47
CA SER A 176 -69.44 -6.97 41.75
C SER A 176 -68.54 -8.22 41.62
N GLU A 177 -68.36 -8.94 42.74
CA GLU A 177 -68.22 -10.43 42.92
C GLU A 177 -67.15 -11.23 42.12
N ALA A 178 -66.27 -12.10 42.67
CA ALA A 178 -66.35 -13.17 43.71
C ALA A 178 -66.74 -14.57 43.14
N LEU A 179 -66.26 -15.75 43.62
CA LEU A 179 -65.49 -16.12 44.83
C LEU A 179 -64.57 -17.38 44.59
N GLN A 180 -64.06 -18.03 45.65
CA GLN A 180 -62.94 -19.01 45.75
C GLN A 180 -63.44 -20.51 45.82
N PRO A 181 -62.72 -21.60 46.29
CA PRO A 181 -61.36 -21.75 46.90
C PRO A 181 -60.50 -23.05 46.68
N ALA A 182 -59.34 -23.11 47.38
CA ALA A 182 -58.57 -24.29 47.90
C ALA A 182 -57.62 -25.06 46.91
N GLU A 183 -56.50 -25.69 47.32
CA GLU A 183 -55.87 -25.89 48.66
C GLU A 183 -54.32 -26.13 48.65
N ALA A 184 -53.67 -25.99 49.83
CA ALA A 184 -52.45 -26.62 50.45
C ALA A 184 -51.38 -27.46 49.66
N GLN A 185 -50.13 -27.74 50.11
CA GLN A 185 -49.17 -27.26 51.17
C GLN A 185 -47.72 -27.82 50.91
N LYS A 186 -46.73 -27.37 51.71
CA LYS A 186 -45.41 -27.93 52.18
C LYS A 186 -44.95 -29.38 51.80
N SER A 187 -43.67 -29.80 51.88
CA SER A 187 -42.33 -29.20 52.13
C SER A 187 -41.19 -30.24 51.89
N ASP A 188 -39.89 -29.84 52.03
CA ASP A 188 -38.70 -30.71 52.31
C ASP A 188 -38.28 -31.75 51.22
N ALA A 189 -37.15 -32.49 51.29
CA ALA A 189 -35.75 -32.13 51.58
C ALA A 189 -34.77 -33.22 51.03
N GLU A 190 -33.47 -32.89 50.99
CA GLU A 190 -32.29 -33.80 50.94
C GLU A 190 -32.00 -34.79 49.78
N ALA A 191 -30.73 -35.19 49.77
CA ALA A 191 -29.94 -35.92 48.77
C ALA A 191 -30.16 -37.45 48.73
N GLY A 192 -29.54 -38.13 47.75
CA GLY A 192 -29.34 -39.59 47.78
C GLY A 192 -29.04 -40.19 46.40
N ALA A 193 -28.12 -41.16 46.33
CA ALA A 193 -27.64 -41.75 45.07
C ALA A 193 -27.96 -43.26 44.93
N THR A 194 -27.58 -43.82 43.77
CA THR A 194 -27.30 -45.24 43.44
C THR A 194 -28.45 -46.27 43.23
N ASN A 195 -28.47 -46.79 41.99
CA ASN A 195 -28.58 -48.19 41.54
C ASN A 195 -29.65 -49.15 42.13
N LYS A 196 -30.48 -49.74 41.24
CA LYS A 196 -30.27 -51.13 40.74
C LYS A 196 -31.16 -51.53 39.53
N GLU A 197 -30.97 -52.76 39.05
CA GLU A 197 -31.26 -53.27 37.69
C GLU A 197 -32.50 -54.20 37.57
N GLN A 198 -32.89 -54.51 36.30
CA GLN A 198 -33.52 -55.78 35.81
C GLN A 198 -35.00 -56.13 36.17
N PRO A 199 -35.66 -57.10 35.49
CA PRO A 199 -35.56 -57.51 34.06
C PRO A 199 -36.92 -57.86 33.33
N ALA A 200 -36.77 -58.38 32.11
CA ALA A 200 -37.70 -58.74 31.01
C ALA A 200 -38.66 -59.97 31.13
N GLU A 201 -39.58 -60.07 30.15
CA GLU A 201 -40.12 -61.26 29.42
C GLU A 201 -41.05 -60.73 28.27
N GLU A 202 -41.39 -61.36 27.12
CA GLU A 202 -40.89 -62.46 26.25
C GLU A 202 -41.13 -61.97 24.76
N ALA A 203 -41.33 -62.65 23.61
CA ALA A 203 -41.49 -64.06 23.21
C ALA A 203 -41.16 -64.36 21.70
N LYS A 204 -41.06 -65.68 21.41
CA LYS A 204 -41.34 -66.51 20.20
C LYS A 204 -41.85 -65.84 18.88
N SER A 205 -41.55 -66.30 17.65
CA SER A 205 -40.89 -67.51 17.05
C SER A 205 -40.86 -67.35 15.49
N ASN A 206 -40.12 -68.00 14.58
CA ASN A 206 -38.99 -68.99 14.48
C ASN A 206 -38.31 -68.74 13.07
N GLU A 207 -37.66 -69.59 12.24
CA GLU A 207 -37.45 -71.07 12.14
C GLU A 207 -36.30 -71.46 11.13
N GLU A 208 -35.38 -72.36 11.55
CA GLU A 208 -34.58 -73.37 10.80
C GLU A 208 -33.58 -73.03 9.62
N PRO A 209 -32.69 -73.96 9.13
CA PRO A 209 -31.20 -73.76 9.19
C PRO A 209 -30.45 -74.07 7.83
N PRO A 210 -29.11 -74.39 7.72
CA PRO A 210 -28.01 -74.48 8.72
C PRO A 210 -26.59 -73.96 8.35
N ALA A 211 -25.75 -73.75 9.40
CA ALA A 211 -24.30 -74.11 9.57
C ALA A 211 -23.18 -73.68 8.55
N GLN A 212 -21.91 -73.41 8.93
CA GLN A 212 -21.21 -73.32 10.24
C GLN A 212 -19.83 -72.61 10.14
N ALA A 213 -19.27 -72.20 11.30
CA ALA A 213 -17.83 -71.93 11.60
C ALA A 213 -17.15 -70.67 10.97
N GLU A 214 -16.25 -69.92 11.63
CA GLU A 214 -15.78 -69.95 13.05
C GLU A 214 -15.09 -68.64 13.51
N ALA A 215 -14.93 -68.50 14.84
CA ALA A 215 -13.94 -67.72 15.61
C ALA A 215 -13.96 -66.17 15.68
N GLU A 216 -13.89 -65.68 16.92
CA GLU A 216 -13.59 -64.29 17.35
C GLU A 216 -12.09 -64.12 17.70
N ALA A 217 -11.59 -62.87 17.85
CA ALA A 217 -10.87 -62.39 19.06
C ALA A 217 -10.25 -60.97 18.87
N PRO A 218 -9.98 -60.17 19.94
CA PRO A 218 -9.57 -58.76 19.80
C PRO A 218 -8.28 -58.31 20.53
N ALA A 219 -7.85 -57.08 20.18
CA ALA A 219 -7.19 -56.05 21.02
C ALA A 219 -5.65 -56.02 21.26
N ALA A 220 -5.20 -54.78 21.58
CA ALA A 220 -3.95 -54.33 22.23
C ALA A 220 -2.63 -54.14 21.44
N ALA A 221 -2.16 -52.88 21.44
CA ALA A 221 -0.79 -52.30 21.61
C ALA A 221 0.52 -52.92 21.01
N PRO A 222 1.52 -52.09 20.62
CA PRO A 222 2.85 -52.50 20.12
C PRO A 222 3.92 -52.65 21.22
N PRO A 223 5.12 -53.24 20.96
CA PRO A 223 6.30 -52.41 20.62
C PRO A 223 7.23 -53.05 19.51
N PRO A 224 8.60 -53.12 19.55
CA PRO A 224 9.40 -52.56 18.45
C PRO A 224 10.46 -53.57 17.84
N PRO A 225 11.76 -53.28 17.49
CA PRO A 225 12.41 -53.90 16.32
C PRO A 225 13.63 -54.82 16.62
N ASP A 226 14.15 -55.50 15.59
CA ASP A 226 15.55 -56.01 15.38
C ASP A 226 15.58 -57.05 14.21
N ASN A 227 16.68 -57.46 13.55
CA ASN A 227 18.07 -56.94 13.40
C ASN A 227 18.66 -57.38 12.03
N ALA A 228 19.96 -57.17 11.77
CA ALA A 228 20.66 -57.51 10.50
C ALA A 228 21.11 -59.00 10.37
N PRO A 229 21.61 -59.42 9.18
CA PRO A 229 22.47 -60.60 9.06
C PRO A 229 23.82 -60.37 8.35
N ALA A 230 24.88 -60.95 8.92
CA ALA A 230 26.23 -61.25 8.40
C ALA A 230 26.94 -62.15 9.45
N PRO A 231 28.14 -62.75 9.22
CA PRO A 231 28.92 -62.98 7.99
C PRO A 231 29.26 -64.49 7.79
N GLU A 232 30.15 -64.83 6.84
CA GLU A 232 31.23 -65.84 7.02
C GLU A 232 32.32 -65.70 5.93
N SER A 233 33.40 -66.48 5.96
CA SER A 233 34.73 -66.08 5.43
C SER A 233 35.49 -67.09 4.55
N ASP A 234 36.62 -66.60 4.01
CA ASP A 234 37.92 -67.27 3.75
C ASP A 234 38.44 -67.63 2.33
N VAL A 235 39.78 -67.66 2.28
CA VAL A 235 40.73 -68.17 1.26
C VAL A 235 41.07 -67.25 0.06
N ALA A 236 42.37 -67.15 -0.25
CA ALA A 236 43.00 -66.41 -1.38
C ALA A 236 43.39 -67.40 -2.54
N PRO A 237 44.12 -67.09 -3.65
CA PRO A 237 45.40 -66.35 -3.69
C PRO A 237 45.67 -65.46 -4.95
N SER A 238 46.88 -64.87 -4.99
CA SER A 238 47.57 -64.20 -6.12
C SER A 238 48.16 -65.23 -7.14
N PRO A 239 48.99 -64.89 -8.19
CA PRO A 239 49.55 -63.59 -8.60
C PRO A 239 49.41 -63.15 -10.11
N PRO A 240 50.42 -63.13 -11.04
CA PRO A 240 50.64 -62.04 -12.03
C PRO A 240 50.55 -62.56 -13.52
N PRO A 241 51.11 -61.97 -14.63
CA PRO A 241 52.02 -60.80 -14.79
C PRO A 241 51.91 -59.87 -16.06
N GLN A 242 52.76 -58.84 -16.10
CA GLN A 242 53.55 -58.25 -17.22
C GLN A 242 53.01 -58.14 -18.68
N GLY A 243 52.76 -56.88 -19.13
CA GLY A 243 53.23 -56.23 -20.39
C GLY A 243 53.13 -56.92 -21.78
N PRO A 244 53.86 -56.44 -22.82
CA PRO A 244 54.58 -55.16 -22.93
C PRO A 244 54.32 -54.38 -24.27
N SER A 245 55.20 -53.40 -24.54
CA SER A 245 55.30 -52.43 -25.65
C SER A 245 55.33 -52.89 -27.13
N GLY A 246 55.02 -51.94 -28.02
CA GLY A 246 55.82 -51.62 -29.24
C GLY A 246 55.12 -51.92 -30.57
N GLN A 247 55.47 -51.35 -31.74
CA GLN A 247 56.44 -50.33 -32.25
C GLN A 247 55.88 -49.87 -33.65
N ASN A 248 56.37 -48.98 -34.53
CA ASN A 248 57.60 -48.17 -34.84
C ASN A 248 57.19 -47.16 -35.98
N LYS A 249 57.90 -46.13 -36.50
CA LYS A 249 59.15 -45.37 -36.21
C LYS A 249 59.22 -44.12 -37.16
N GLU A 250 60.37 -43.44 -37.19
CA GLU A 250 60.98 -42.59 -38.27
C GLU A 250 60.93 -41.04 -38.16
N ASP A 251 62.07 -40.44 -38.55
CA ASP A 251 62.55 -39.05 -38.44
C ASP A 251 63.23 -38.71 -39.79
N PRO A 252 63.22 -37.44 -40.29
CA PRO A 252 64.35 -36.56 -39.98
C PRO A 252 64.07 -35.03 -39.96
N SER A 253 65.09 -34.28 -39.50
CA SER A 253 65.23 -32.82 -39.54
C SER A 253 66.05 -32.37 -40.80
N PRO A 254 66.49 -31.10 -41.01
CA PRO A 254 66.33 -29.85 -40.24
C PRO A 254 66.00 -28.59 -41.11
N THR A 255 65.96 -27.38 -40.52
CA THR A 255 66.47 -26.07 -41.08
C THR A 255 66.36 -24.94 -40.02
N SER A 256 67.16 -23.87 -40.18
CA SER A 256 67.31 -22.66 -39.33
C SER A 256 66.16 -21.61 -39.52
N THR A 257 66.08 -20.42 -38.89
CA THR A 257 67.11 -19.44 -38.48
C THR A 257 66.60 -18.46 -37.39
N ALA A 258 67.50 -17.72 -36.73
CA ALA A 258 67.25 -16.80 -35.61
C ALA A 258 67.23 -15.29 -36.01
N VAL A 259 67.55 -14.39 -35.04
CA VAL A 259 67.60 -12.89 -35.07
C VAL A 259 66.28 -12.23 -34.59
N ASN A 260 66.21 -11.35 -33.57
CA ASN A 260 67.20 -10.89 -32.54
C ASN A 260 66.50 -10.23 -31.32
N GLU A 261 67.25 -9.96 -30.23
CA GLU A 261 67.00 -8.88 -29.26
C GLU A 261 67.93 -7.67 -29.53
N PRO A 262 67.74 -6.48 -28.91
CA PRO A 262 68.21 -6.16 -27.54
C PRO A 262 67.08 -5.59 -26.63
N VAL A 263 67.10 -5.56 -25.28
CA VAL A 263 68.10 -5.11 -24.27
C VAL A 263 68.29 -3.56 -24.31
N GLN A 264 68.29 -2.73 -23.24
CA GLN A 264 68.22 -2.84 -21.76
C GLN A 264 67.14 -1.80 -21.27
N GLU A 265 66.90 -1.30 -20.04
CA GLU A 265 67.53 -1.27 -18.69
C GLU A 265 66.49 -0.87 -17.60
N ASP A 266 66.76 -1.24 -16.32
CA ASP A 266 66.34 -0.81 -14.96
C ASP A 266 65.22 0.23 -14.62
N GLY A 267 64.70 0.15 -13.37
CA GLY A 267 63.92 1.21 -12.69
C GLY A 267 63.10 0.76 -11.46
N ASP A 268 63.66 0.84 -10.25
CA ASP A 268 63.14 0.29 -8.97
C ASP A 268 61.81 0.85 -8.40
N ASP A 269 61.31 0.14 -7.37
CA ASP A 269 60.22 0.52 -6.43
C ASP A 269 60.38 1.92 -5.79
N ILE A 270 59.26 2.47 -5.26
CA ILE A 270 59.18 2.98 -3.87
C ILE A 270 57.73 3.34 -3.45
N ASN A 271 57.40 3.10 -2.18
CA ASN A 271 56.13 3.49 -1.53
C ASN A 271 55.97 5.00 -1.37
N LEU A 272 54.71 5.48 -1.26
CA LEU A 272 54.42 6.72 -0.54
C LEU A 272 53.04 6.69 0.15
N GLU A 273 53.07 6.73 1.49
CA GLU A 273 51.90 6.92 2.35
C GLU A 273 51.49 8.40 2.45
N LEU A 274 50.31 8.67 3.02
CA LEU A 274 49.92 10.00 3.44
C LEU A 274 50.72 10.46 4.68
N PRO A 275 50.88 11.77 4.86
CA PRO A 275 50.83 12.36 6.20
C PRO A 275 49.67 13.36 6.36
N SER A 276 49.33 13.64 7.63
CA SER A 276 48.28 14.58 8.06
C SER A 276 48.87 15.66 8.98
N SER A 277 48.14 16.76 9.23
CA SER A 277 48.21 17.55 10.49
C SER A 277 47.18 18.70 10.51
N LYS A 278 47.29 19.66 11.47
CA LYS A 278 46.20 20.53 11.96
C LYS A 278 46.58 22.02 12.10
N TRP A 279 45.55 22.87 12.01
CA TRP A 279 45.30 24.14 12.73
C TRP A 279 46.24 25.37 12.63
N GLY A 280 45.67 26.45 12.02
CA GLY A 280 45.68 27.84 12.53
C GLY A 280 46.88 28.75 12.19
N PRO A 281 46.79 30.08 12.42
CA PRO A 281 45.66 30.92 12.89
C PRO A 281 45.26 32.07 11.92
N ALA A 282 44.37 32.98 12.35
CA ALA A 282 44.11 34.32 11.76
C ALA A 282 45.07 35.39 12.39
N PRO A 283 45.17 36.69 11.98
CA PRO A 283 44.12 37.70 11.66
C PRO A 283 44.51 38.60 10.43
N PRO A 284 44.13 39.90 10.22
CA PRO A 284 43.17 40.80 10.91
C PRO A 284 42.18 41.59 10.02
N GLU A 285 41.39 42.47 10.65
CA GLU A 285 40.40 43.39 10.07
C GLU A 285 41.00 44.73 9.58
N ILE A 286 40.31 45.41 8.64
CA ILE A 286 40.47 46.85 8.35
C ILE A 286 39.08 47.44 8.04
N MET A 287 38.77 48.64 8.55
CA MET A 287 37.53 49.39 8.25
C MET A 287 37.77 50.55 7.26
N ALA A 288 36.93 50.66 6.21
CA ALA A 288 36.56 51.89 5.47
C ALA A 288 35.37 51.53 4.55
N ALA A 289 34.24 52.23 4.43
CA ALA A 289 33.89 53.67 4.42
C ALA A 289 33.72 54.26 3.00
N SER A 290 32.45 54.27 2.54
CA SER A 290 31.81 55.22 1.61
C SER A 290 32.24 55.36 0.14
N THR A 291 31.21 55.63 -0.69
CA THR A 291 31.22 56.32 -2.00
C THR A 291 32.00 55.73 -3.19
N GLY A 292 31.25 55.24 -4.18
CA GLY A 292 31.68 55.05 -5.56
C GLY A 292 30.47 55.09 -6.49
N SER A 293 30.37 56.09 -7.38
CA SER A 293 29.26 56.25 -8.33
C SER A 293 29.47 55.39 -9.57
N PHE A 294 28.46 54.59 -9.94
CA PHE A 294 28.46 53.89 -11.23
C PHE A 294 28.09 54.85 -12.39
N PRO A 295 28.65 54.65 -13.60
CA PRO A 295 28.45 55.55 -14.72
C PRO A 295 27.12 55.32 -15.46
N ASP A 296 26.57 56.40 -15.99
CA ASP A 296 25.31 56.46 -16.73
C ASP A 296 25.49 55.88 -18.16
N ILE A 297 25.06 54.63 -18.40
CA ILE A 297 25.08 54.04 -19.75
C ILE A 297 23.81 54.44 -20.52
N ARG A 298 23.93 55.53 -21.30
CA ARG A 298 22.87 55.97 -22.20
C ARG A 298 22.70 55.01 -23.40
N VAL A 299 21.69 54.15 -23.36
CA VAL A 299 21.21 53.43 -24.55
C VAL A 299 20.13 54.27 -25.23
N SER A 300 20.29 54.55 -26.53
CA SER A 300 19.40 55.43 -27.29
C SER A 300 18.32 54.66 -28.04
N GLY A 301 17.06 55.00 -27.77
CA GLY A 301 15.98 55.02 -28.77
C GLY A 301 15.41 53.68 -29.26
N ILE A 302 14.47 53.11 -28.51
CA ILE A 302 13.23 52.46 -29.00
C ILE A 302 12.15 52.71 -27.92
N ASN A 303 10.87 52.79 -28.31
CA ASN A 303 9.76 53.08 -27.39
C ASN A 303 9.40 51.87 -26.50
N ALA A 304 10.18 51.63 -25.45
CA ALA A 304 9.82 50.73 -24.35
C ALA A 304 8.96 51.45 -23.29
N PRO A 305 7.95 50.79 -22.69
CA PRO A 305 7.16 51.35 -21.59
C PRO A 305 8.01 51.48 -20.31
N ARG A 306 7.66 52.43 -19.43
CA ARG A 306 8.42 52.66 -18.19
C ARG A 306 7.94 51.73 -17.06
N PRO A 307 8.83 51.26 -16.16
CA PRO A 307 8.40 50.49 -15.00
C PRO A 307 7.51 51.34 -14.08
N ILE A 308 6.40 50.74 -13.61
CA ILE A 308 5.42 51.42 -12.77
C ILE A 308 5.80 51.26 -11.29
N ILE A 309 6.21 52.36 -10.66
CA ILE A 309 6.54 52.43 -9.23
C ILE A 309 5.26 52.45 -8.38
N ARG A 310 5.17 51.60 -7.35
CA ARG A 310 4.04 51.55 -6.41
C ARG A 310 4.24 52.44 -5.18
N PRO A 311 3.20 53.16 -4.70
CA PRO A 311 3.26 53.83 -3.40
C PRO A 311 3.22 52.80 -2.25
N VAL A 312 4.21 52.84 -1.36
CA VAL A 312 4.36 51.92 -0.23
C VAL A 312 3.41 52.31 0.91
N ALA A 313 2.63 51.34 1.41
CA ALA A 313 1.91 51.47 2.67
C ALA A 313 2.84 51.10 3.85
N PRO A 314 2.78 51.81 4.99
CA PRO A 314 3.73 51.62 6.08
C PRO A 314 3.56 50.27 6.78
N THR A 315 4.56 49.40 6.66
CA THR A 315 4.67 48.18 7.47
C THR A 315 5.06 48.52 8.91
N SER A 316 4.29 48.04 9.88
CA SER A 316 4.55 48.23 11.30
C SER A 316 5.68 47.30 11.79
N ASN A 317 6.78 47.88 12.26
CA ASN A 317 7.85 47.13 12.92
C ASN A 317 7.36 46.52 14.25
N TYR A 318 7.28 45.19 14.33
CA TYR A 318 7.11 44.45 15.58
C TYR A 318 8.43 43.81 16.00
N THR A 319 9.12 44.44 16.93
CA THR A 319 10.08 43.75 17.81
C THR A 319 9.31 42.97 18.88
N LEU A 320 9.68 41.71 19.10
CA LEU A 320 9.14 40.88 20.19
C LEU A 320 10.27 40.31 21.03
N GLU A 321 10.15 40.44 22.34
CA GLU A 321 10.98 39.75 23.33
C GLU A 321 10.54 38.28 23.49
N PRO A 322 11.42 37.38 23.98
CA PRO A 322 11.16 35.95 23.93
C PRO A 322 10.58 35.35 25.23
N GLN A 323 9.31 34.92 25.23
CA GLN A 323 8.89 33.77 26.06
C GLN A 323 7.62 33.03 25.59
N GLU A 324 7.54 31.77 26.03
CA GLU A 324 6.34 30.92 26.17
C GLU A 324 5.51 30.49 24.93
N SER A 325 6.02 29.42 24.30
CA SER A 325 5.24 28.21 23.99
C SER A 325 3.87 28.34 23.30
N ILE A 326 3.79 29.12 22.23
CA ILE A 326 2.79 28.84 21.18
C ILE A 326 3.25 27.58 20.43
N SER A 327 2.32 26.64 20.20
CA SER A 327 2.60 25.44 19.40
C SER A 327 2.74 25.82 17.93
N ILE A 328 3.97 26.05 17.47
CA ILE A 328 4.29 26.32 16.07
C ILE A 328 3.70 25.22 15.19
N GLU A 329 2.71 25.55 14.36
CA GLU A 329 2.27 24.66 13.29
C GLU A 329 3.46 24.46 12.35
N ARG A 330 3.95 23.21 12.28
CA ARG A 330 5.10 22.87 11.45
C ARG A 330 4.77 23.17 10.00
N SER A 331 5.62 23.92 9.32
CA SER A 331 5.44 24.20 7.89
C SER A 331 5.34 22.88 7.12
N ALA A 332 4.38 22.81 6.20
CA ALA A 332 4.03 21.56 5.51
C ALA A 332 5.11 21.01 4.54
N PHE A 333 6.27 21.69 4.47
CA PHE A 333 7.33 21.50 3.48
C PHE A 333 8.74 21.34 4.09
N ASP A 334 8.83 20.97 5.37
CA ASP A 334 10.07 20.72 6.15
C ASP A 334 11.06 19.70 5.54
N LEU A 335 10.67 18.93 4.51
CA LEU A 335 11.54 17.96 3.82
C LEU A 335 12.11 18.44 2.48
N VAL A 336 11.72 19.60 1.98
CA VAL A 336 12.08 20.10 0.64
C VAL A 336 12.49 21.57 0.66
N GLU A 337 13.28 21.99 -0.32
CA GLU A 337 13.70 23.39 -0.42
C GLU A 337 12.57 24.26 -1.01
N LYS A 338 12.32 25.43 -0.43
CA LYS A 338 11.35 26.40 -0.96
C LYS A 338 11.85 26.95 -2.30
N MET A 339 11.21 26.54 -3.39
CA MET A 339 11.45 27.07 -4.72
C MET A 339 10.58 28.31 -4.91
N HIS A 340 11.21 29.45 -5.21
CA HIS A 340 10.51 30.71 -5.41
C HIS A 340 10.12 30.86 -6.89
N TYR A 341 8.86 31.18 -7.11
CA TYR A 341 8.27 31.40 -8.42
C TYR A 341 7.68 32.80 -8.48
N LEU A 342 7.95 33.52 -9.58
CA LEU A 342 7.19 34.70 -9.94
C LEU A 342 5.87 34.24 -10.57
N PHE A 343 4.75 34.58 -9.95
CA PHE A 343 3.42 34.35 -10.49
C PHE A 343 2.89 35.59 -11.21
N VAL A 344 2.29 35.37 -12.38
CA VAL A 344 1.57 36.35 -13.18
C VAL A 344 0.21 35.76 -13.54
N ARG A 345 -0.88 36.26 -12.95
CA ARG A 345 -2.26 35.89 -13.32
C ARG A 345 -2.85 36.95 -14.22
N VAL A 346 -3.06 36.61 -15.49
CA VAL A 346 -3.73 37.44 -16.50
C VAL A 346 -5.21 37.09 -16.52
N VAL A 347 -6.07 38.00 -16.06
CA VAL A 347 -7.51 37.72 -15.95
C VAL A 347 -8.26 38.18 -17.19
N LYS A 348 -8.27 39.49 -17.48
CA LYS A 348 -9.06 40.06 -18.61
C LYS A 348 -8.64 41.47 -19.01
N ALA A 349 -8.99 41.91 -20.21
CA ALA A 349 -8.77 43.28 -20.70
C ALA A 349 -10.04 43.92 -21.26
N ARG A 350 -10.14 45.25 -21.15
CA ARG A 350 -11.23 46.07 -21.71
C ARG A 350 -10.69 47.16 -22.64
N HIS A 351 -11.53 47.61 -23.57
CA HIS A 351 -11.23 48.63 -24.59
C HIS A 351 -9.98 48.37 -25.46
N LEU A 352 -9.60 47.10 -25.68
CA LEU A 352 -8.55 46.77 -26.67
C LEU A 352 -9.03 47.14 -28.08
N PRO A 353 -8.17 47.76 -28.93
CA PRO A 353 -8.55 48.24 -30.25
C PRO A 353 -8.54 47.11 -31.32
N THR A 354 -9.19 45.98 -31.03
CA THR A 354 -9.35 44.88 -32.00
C THR A 354 -10.71 44.19 -31.92
N SER A 355 -11.15 43.63 -33.05
CA SER A 355 -12.26 42.68 -33.15
C SER A 355 -11.79 41.22 -33.17
N GLY A 356 -10.48 40.96 -33.27
CA GLY A 356 -9.86 39.64 -33.40
C GLY A 356 -9.70 38.88 -32.07
N ASN A 357 -8.65 38.05 -32.00
CA ASN A 357 -8.43 37.06 -30.94
C ASN A 357 -7.11 37.34 -30.20
N PRO A 358 -7.06 38.36 -29.31
CA PRO A 358 -5.82 38.81 -28.71
C PRO A 358 -5.18 37.74 -27.81
N VAL A 359 -3.85 37.75 -27.79
CA VAL A 359 -2.98 36.93 -26.94
C VAL A 359 -2.11 37.83 -26.07
N VAL A 360 -1.82 37.41 -24.86
CA VAL A 360 -0.82 38.07 -24.01
C VAL A 360 0.50 37.34 -24.14
N ARG A 361 1.58 38.09 -24.36
CA ARG A 361 2.96 37.62 -24.24
C ARG A 361 3.52 38.11 -22.92
N ILE A 362 4.28 37.24 -22.26
CA ILE A 362 4.98 37.56 -21.01
C ILE A 362 6.44 37.17 -21.21
N GLU A 363 7.35 38.09 -20.90
CA GLU A 363 8.78 37.91 -21.10
C GLU A 363 9.53 38.21 -19.79
N VAL A 364 10.23 37.19 -19.28
CA VAL A 364 10.92 37.20 -17.98
C VAL A 364 12.23 36.43 -18.12
N SER A 365 13.37 37.06 -17.84
CA SER A 365 14.70 36.39 -17.81
C SER A 365 14.95 35.46 -19.00
N ASN A 366 14.87 36.03 -20.21
CA ASN A 366 15.00 35.35 -21.51
C ASN A 366 13.95 34.25 -21.80
N SER A 367 12.98 34.02 -20.91
CA SER A 367 11.85 33.10 -21.12
C SER A 367 10.62 33.87 -21.62
N ARG A 368 10.20 33.59 -22.85
CA ARG A 368 9.05 34.21 -23.51
C ARG A 368 7.91 33.21 -23.67
N VAL A 369 6.75 33.50 -23.10
CA VAL A 369 5.53 32.69 -23.23
C VAL A 369 4.42 33.48 -23.91
N GLN A 370 3.53 32.79 -24.62
CA GLN A 370 2.29 33.35 -25.17
C GLN A 370 1.08 32.62 -24.58
N SER A 371 0.06 33.37 -24.18
CA SER A 371 -1.22 32.83 -23.68
C SER A 371 -2.00 32.10 -24.77
N LYS A 372 -3.00 31.32 -24.36
CA LYS A 372 -4.09 30.94 -25.26
C LYS A 372 -4.85 32.21 -25.71
N PRO A 373 -5.49 32.24 -26.89
CA PRO A 373 -6.29 33.38 -27.32
C PRO A 373 -7.43 33.70 -26.35
N ALA A 374 -7.77 34.98 -26.22
CA ALA A 374 -8.83 35.45 -25.34
C ALA A 374 -10.20 34.87 -25.72
N ARG A 375 -11.02 34.58 -24.70
CA ARG A 375 -12.46 34.41 -24.89
C ARG A 375 -13.10 35.79 -24.99
N LYS A 376 -13.87 36.01 -26.06
CA LYS A 376 -14.53 37.29 -26.34
C LYS A 376 -15.92 37.30 -25.71
N THR A 377 -16.08 38.01 -24.59
CA THR A 377 -17.35 38.24 -23.90
C THR A 377 -17.73 39.72 -24.05
N SER A 378 -18.22 40.39 -22.99
CA SER A 378 -18.26 41.86 -22.93
C SER A 378 -16.86 42.48 -22.78
N CYS A 379 -15.84 41.66 -22.52
CA CYS A 379 -14.43 42.00 -22.48
C CYS A 379 -13.59 40.81 -23.01
N PHE A 380 -12.27 40.95 -23.08
CA PHE A 380 -11.39 39.85 -23.50
C PHE A 380 -10.88 39.11 -22.26
N GLU A 381 -11.27 37.85 -22.07
CA GLU A 381 -11.00 37.09 -20.85
C GLU A 381 -10.05 35.91 -21.11
N TRP A 382 -9.02 35.77 -20.28
CA TRP A 382 -8.00 34.71 -20.36
C TRP A 382 -8.03 33.76 -19.16
N ASP A 383 -8.20 34.31 -17.96
CA ASP A 383 -7.97 33.69 -16.64
C ASP A 383 -6.87 32.61 -16.63
N GLN A 384 -5.65 33.03 -16.95
CA GLN A 384 -4.46 32.17 -17.02
C GLN A 384 -3.37 32.65 -16.07
N THR A 385 -2.85 31.73 -15.26
CA THR A 385 -1.71 31.97 -14.37
C THR A 385 -0.44 31.35 -14.98
N PHE A 386 0.64 32.11 -14.93
CA PHE A 386 1.99 31.72 -15.35
C PHE A 386 2.92 31.80 -14.14
N ALA A 387 3.84 30.85 -14.01
CA ALA A 387 4.79 30.74 -12.90
C ALA A 387 6.22 30.57 -13.46
N PHE A 388 7.06 31.58 -13.26
CA PHE A 388 8.44 31.62 -13.74
C PHE A 388 9.39 31.27 -12.58
N GLY A 389 10.27 30.29 -12.76
CA GLY A 389 11.24 29.89 -11.73
C GLY A 389 12.30 30.98 -11.52
N ARG A 390 12.56 31.34 -10.26
CA ARG A 390 13.57 32.35 -9.89
C ARG A 390 14.92 31.68 -9.55
N ASP A 391 15.51 30.99 -10.52
CA ASP A 391 16.86 30.41 -10.38
C ASP A 391 17.94 31.48 -10.64
N ALA A 392 18.92 31.58 -9.73
CA ALA A 392 20.10 32.46 -9.76
C ALA A 392 19.84 33.99 -9.61
N PRO A 393 20.82 34.75 -9.05
CA PRO A 393 20.65 36.18 -8.76
C PRO A 393 20.66 37.08 -10.01
N ASP A 394 21.16 36.59 -11.14
CA ASP A 394 21.25 37.34 -12.41
C ASP A 394 19.92 37.33 -13.21
N SER A 395 18.80 37.08 -12.54
CA SER A 395 17.47 37.16 -13.14
C SER A 395 17.11 38.62 -13.45
N SER A 396 16.58 38.87 -14.65
CA SER A 396 16.26 40.21 -15.14
C SER A 396 15.33 40.95 -14.17
N SER A 397 15.71 42.17 -13.76
CA SER A 397 14.90 42.94 -12.81
C SER A 397 13.55 43.37 -13.36
N VAL A 398 13.28 43.23 -14.66
CA VAL A 398 12.03 43.63 -15.30
C VAL A 398 11.24 42.43 -15.83
N VAL A 399 9.92 42.52 -15.75
CA VAL A 399 8.91 41.62 -16.32
C VAL A 399 8.08 42.40 -17.33
N GLU A 400 8.13 42.03 -18.62
CA GLU A 400 7.25 42.61 -19.63
C GLU A 400 5.97 41.77 -19.77
N ILE A 401 4.82 42.44 -19.84
CA ILE A 401 3.54 41.85 -20.25
C ILE A 401 2.98 42.68 -21.42
N SER A 402 2.94 42.11 -22.62
CA SER A 402 2.46 42.77 -23.84
C SER A 402 1.30 42.05 -24.49
N VAL A 403 0.32 42.79 -25.02
CA VAL A 403 -0.87 42.25 -25.67
C VAL A 403 -0.73 42.39 -27.19
N TRP A 404 -1.10 41.34 -27.93
CA TRP A 404 -0.90 41.23 -29.37
C TRP A 404 -2.13 40.62 -30.05
N ASP A 405 -2.40 40.98 -31.31
CA ASP A 405 -3.36 40.26 -32.16
C ASP A 405 -2.61 39.54 -33.30
N PRO A 406 -2.70 38.20 -33.41
CA PRO A 406 -2.06 37.44 -34.47
C PRO A 406 -2.76 37.56 -35.84
N HIS A 407 -3.95 38.13 -35.96
CA HIS A 407 -4.67 38.24 -37.25
C HIS A 407 -5.33 39.61 -37.50
N GLY A 408 -4.66 40.47 -38.28
CA GLY A 408 -5.30 41.59 -38.96
C GLY A 408 -5.99 41.16 -40.27
N PRO A 409 -7.11 41.77 -40.69
CA PRO A 409 -7.84 41.33 -41.90
C PRO A 409 -7.11 41.54 -43.23
N ASN A 410 -6.16 42.48 -43.31
CA ASN A 410 -5.53 42.94 -44.55
C ASN A 410 -4.00 43.04 -44.41
N SER A 411 -3.25 41.99 -44.77
CA SER A 411 -1.79 42.08 -44.94
C SER A 411 -1.25 41.01 -45.88
N SER A 412 -0.75 41.42 -47.05
CA SER A 412 -0.16 40.54 -48.05
C SER A 412 1.26 40.10 -47.69
N GLN A 413 1.41 38.85 -47.24
CA GLN A 413 2.52 37.89 -47.47
C GLN A 413 4.02 38.32 -47.41
N MET A 414 4.38 39.53 -46.95
CA MET A 414 5.78 39.96 -46.81
C MET A 414 6.13 40.71 -45.52
N ALA A 415 5.19 40.84 -44.57
CA ALA A 415 5.46 41.39 -43.23
C ALA A 415 4.66 40.63 -42.16
N ALA A 416 5.21 39.51 -41.66
CA ALA A 416 4.56 38.65 -40.65
C ALA A 416 4.69 39.21 -39.21
N ALA A 417 4.50 40.52 -39.04
CA ALA A 417 4.47 41.17 -37.73
C ALA A 417 3.05 41.09 -37.14
N ALA A 418 2.89 40.41 -36.00
CA ALA A 418 1.64 40.46 -35.23
C ALA A 418 1.36 41.90 -34.75
N ASN A 419 0.10 42.31 -34.72
CA ASN A 419 -0.25 43.68 -34.31
C ASN A 419 -0.08 43.84 -32.79
N PHE A 420 0.84 44.70 -32.37
CA PHE A 420 1.04 45.08 -30.97
C PHE A 420 -0.08 45.99 -30.48
N LEU A 421 -0.78 45.58 -29.40
CA LEU A 421 -1.93 46.29 -28.80
C LEU A 421 -1.57 47.00 -27.48
N GLY A 422 -0.28 47.14 -27.18
CA GLY A 422 0.24 47.79 -25.97
C GLY A 422 0.74 46.79 -24.92
N GLY A 423 1.52 47.29 -23.96
CA GLY A 423 2.15 46.50 -22.91
C GLY A 423 2.48 47.31 -21.66
N ILE A 424 3.07 46.65 -20.67
CA ILE A 424 3.43 47.18 -19.36
C ILE A 424 4.66 46.45 -18.81
N CYS A 425 5.44 47.13 -17.97
CA CYS A 425 6.63 46.58 -17.31
C CYS A 425 6.54 46.73 -15.79
N PHE A 426 6.97 45.69 -15.07
CA PHE A 426 7.11 45.69 -13.60
C PHE A 426 8.55 45.41 -13.20
N ASP A 427 9.04 46.06 -12.14
CA ASP A 427 10.28 45.64 -11.48
C ASP A 427 10.00 44.47 -10.53
N VAL A 428 10.79 43.40 -10.62
CA VAL A 428 10.69 42.16 -9.86
C VAL A 428 10.94 42.37 -8.35
N THR A 429 11.60 43.47 -7.97
CA THR A 429 11.82 43.86 -6.57
C THR A 429 10.59 44.50 -5.92
N GLU A 430 9.69 45.10 -6.69
CA GLU A 430 8.41 45.68 -6.20
C GLU A 430 7.24 44.67 -6.14
N ILE A 431 7.49 43.42 -6.51
CA ILE A 431 6.48 42.36 -6.54
C ILE A 431 6.41 41.69 -5.15
N PRO A 432 5.23 41.71 -4.47
CA PRO A 432 5.10 41.25 -3.09
C PRO A 432 5.35 39.75 -2.96
N LEU A 433 6.01 39.36 -1.88
CA LEU A 433 6.12 37.96 -1.45
C LEU A 433 4.80 37.53 -0.79
N ARG A 434 4.36 36.31 -1.09
CA ARG A 434 3.22 35.59 -0.49
C ARG A 434 3.69 34.20 -0.10
N ASP A 435 3.39 33.75 1.12
CA ASP A 435 3.64 32.35 1.53
C ASP A 435 2.41 31.82 2.27
N PRO A 436 1.91 30.60 1.97
CA PRO A 436 0.72 30.08 2.64
C PRO A 436 0.89 30.06 4.18
N PRO A 437 -0.06 30.60 4.95
CA PRO A 437 -1.49 30.71 4.64
C PRO A 437 -1.97 32.06 4.05
N ASP A 438 -1.10 32.94 3.55
CA ASP A 438 -1.49 34.25 3.03
C ASP A 438 -2.62 34.22 1.99
N SER A 439 -3.62 35.09 2.15
CA SER A 439 -4.77 35.22 1.23
C SER A 439 -4.35 35.60 -0.20
N PRO A 440 -5.02 35.09 -1.25
CA PRO A 440 -4.66 35.42 -2.63
C PRO A 440 -4.86 36.90 -2.93
N LEU A 441 -3.85 37.51 -3.57
CA LEU A 441 -3.84 38.93 -3.91
C LEU A 441 -4.91 39.26 -4.96
N ALA A 442 -5.66 40.34 -4.70
CA ALA A 442 -6.73 40.80 -5.59
C ALA A 442 -6.17 41.31 -6.93
N PRO A 443 -6.70 40.86 -8.08
CA PRO A 443 -6.31 41.41 -9.39
C PRO A 443 -6.61 42.91 -9.51
N GLN A 444 -5.66 43.65 -10.07
CA GLN A 444 -5.71 45.10 -10.25
C GLN A 444 -5.73 45.45 -11.74
N TRP A 445 -6.31 46.61 -12.08
CA TRP A 445 -6.34 47.13 -13.45
C TRP A 445 -5.10 47.99 -13.72
N TYR A 446 -4.41 47.68 -14.82
CA TYR A 446 -3.26 48.43 -15.33
C TYR A 446 -3.57 48.94 -16.73
N ARG A 447 -3.26 50.20 -17.00
CA ARG A 447 -3.44 50.81 -18.33
C ARG A 447 -2.27 50.38 -19.23
N LEU A 448 -2.55 49.99 -20.47
CA LEU A 448 -1.51 49.58 -21.41
C LEU A 448 -0.83 50.80 -22.07
N GLU A 449 0.47 50.71 -22.29
CA GLU A 449 1.27 51.71 -23.00
C GLU A 449 1.65 51.22 -24.40
N GLY A 450 1.68 52.13 -25.40
CA GLY A 450 1.97 51.79 -26.79
C GLY A 450 0.79 51.19 -27.58
N GLY A 451 1.08 50.60 -28.74
CA GLY A 451 0.12 49.86 -29.58
C GLY A 451 -1.12 50.63 -30.05
N GLY A 452 -1.12 51.97 -29.97
CA GLY A 452 -2.30 52.81 -30.26
C GLY A 452 -3.44 52.70 -29.24
N ALA A 453 -3.23 52.00 -28.12
CA ALA A 453 -4.30 51.54 -27.25
C ALA A 453 -4.61 52.51 -26.08
N TYR A 454 -4.77 53.80 -26.38
CA TYR A 454 -4.82 54.91 -25.40
C TYR A 454 -5.90 54.84 -24.29
N ARG A 455 -6.80 53.85 -24.30
CA ARG A 455 -7.87 53.63 -23.30
C ARG A 455 -8.01 52.16 -22.84
N SER A 456 -7.11 51.27 -23.23
CA SER A 456 -7.19 49.86 -22.85
C SER A 456 -6.60 49.60 -21.46
N ASP A 457 -7.31 48.78 -20.69
CA ASP A 457 -6.87 48.35 -19.36
C ASP A 457 -6.81 46.82 -19.31
N LEU A 458 -5.74 46.28 -18.73
CA LEU A 458 -5.50 44.85 -18.48
C LEU A 458 -5.59 44.59 -16.96
N MET A 459 -6.43 43.63 -16.57
CA MET A 459 -6.61 43.18 -15.19
C MET A 459 -5.73 41.97 -14.89
N LEU A 460 -4.81 42.11 -13.93
CA LEU A 460 -3.82 41.09 -13.59
C LEU A 460 -3.43 41.13 -12.11
N ALA A 461 -2.81 40.05 -11.63
CA ALA A 461 -2.12 40.00 -10.34
C ALA A 461 -0.67 39.50 -10.52
N THR A 462 0.28 40.09 -9.81
CA THR A 462 1.69 39.70 -9.76
C THR A 462 2.15 39.52 -8.32
N TRP A 463 2.79 38.39 -8.03
CA TRP A 463 3.35 38.08 -6.71
C TRP A 463 4.51 37.09 -6.81
N VAL A 464 5.41 37.09 -5.83
CA VAL A 464 6.39 36.00 -5.64
C VAL A 464 5.77 35.01 -4.66
N GLY A 465 5.74 33.73 -5.02
CA GLY A 465 5.23 32.67 -4.15
C GLY A 465 6.14 31.44 -4.15
N THR A 466 5.79 30.44 -3.35
CA THR A 466 6.50 29.16 -3.28
C THR A 466 5.76 28.06 -4.05
N GLN A 467 6.35 26.86 -4.18
CA GLN A 467 5.65 25.70 -4.75
C GLN A 467 4.42 25.24 -3.93
N ALA A 468 4.18 25.85 -2.77
CA ALA A 468 3.02 25.64 -1.91
C ALA A 468 1.81 26.53 -2.27
N ASP A 469 1.96 27.52 -3.15
CA ASP A 469 0.85 28.41 -3.56
C ASP A 469 -0.28 27.59 -4.21
N GLU A 470 -1.52 27.90 -3.85
CA GLU A 470 -2.75 27.29 -4.39
C GLU A 470 -2.84 27.36 -5.93
N SER A 471 -2.19 28.36 -6.53
CA SER A 471 -2.11 28.60 -7.97
C SER A 471 -1.02 27.76 -8.65
N PHE A 472 -0.06 27.22 -7.90
CA PHE A 472 1.08 26.50 -8.45
C PHE A 472 0.69 25.25 -9.25
N PRO A 473 -0.25 24.38 -8.83
CA PRO A 473 -0.63 23.20 -9.60
C PRO A 473 -1.12 23.55 -11.02
N ASP A 474 -2.00 24.54 -11.13
CA ASP A 474 -2.67 24.90 -12.39
C ASP A 474 -1.92 25.91 -13.27
N ALA A 475 -0.97 26.67 -12.71
CA ALA A 475 -0.17 27.60 -13.50
C ALA A 475 0.63 26.90 -14.62
N TRP A 476 0.75 27.58 -15.77
CA TRP A 476 1.80 27.32 -16.76
C TRP A 476 3.16 27.54 -16.11
N LYS A 477 4.17 26.71 -16.42
CA LYS A 477 5.51 26.80 -15.81
C LYS A 477 6.61 26.74 -16.85
N THR A 478 7.66 27.52 -16.63
CA THR A 478 8.87 27.52 -17.48
C THR A 478 9.53 26.14 -17.47
N ASP A 479 9.67 25.52 -16.29
CA ASP A 479 10.37 24.23 -16.12
C ASP A 479 9.63 23.02 -16.74
N THR A 480 8.35 23.15 -17.08
CA THR A 480 7.54 22.09 -17.70
C THR A 480 7.18 22.34 -19.18
N ALA A 481 7.80 23.35 -19.82
CA ALA A 481 7.50 23.78 -21.20
C ALA A 481 6.00 24.00 -21.49
N GLY A 482 5.19 24.31 -20.47
CA GLY A 482 3.73 24.46 -20.58
C GLY A 482 2.91 23.20 -20.89
N ASN A 483 3.52 22.02 -21.06
CA ASN A 483 2.82 20.82 -21.51
C ASN A 483 1.87 20.28 -20.42
N ILE A 484 0.61 20.02 -20.79
CA ILE A 484 -0.43 19.50 -19.87
C ILE A 484 -0.03 18.12 -19.32
N ASN A 485 0.66 17.31 -20.13
CA ASN A 485 1.18 15.99 -19.72
C ASN A 485 2.34 16.06 -18.72
N SER A 486 2.93 17.24 -18.52
CA SER A 486 4.06 17.49 -17.61
C SER A 486 3.63 17.94 -16.21
N ARG A 487 2.33 18.01 -15.90
CA ARG A 487 1.82 18.40 -14.57
C ARG A 487 2.10 17.35 -13.48
N ALA A 488 2.36 17.80 -12.25
CA ALA A 488 2.37 16.91 -11.09
C ALA A 488 0.94 16.42 -10.79
N LYS A 489 0.79 15.18 -10.30
CA LYS A 489 -0.51 14.61 -9.95
C LYS A 489 -0.44 13.49 -8.90
N VAL A 490 -1.40 13.52 -7.97
CA VAL A 490 -1.74 12.39 -7.11
C VAL A 490 -2.82 11.55 -7.81
N TYR A 491 -2.63 10.24 -7.91
CA TYR A 491 -3.64 9.31 -8.39
C TYR A 491 -4.03 8.32 -7.29
N GLN A 492 -5.25 7.79 -7.40
CA GLN A 492 -5.76 6.73 -6.56
C GLN A 492 -5.94 5.47 -7.42
N SER A 493 -5.46 4.31 -6.94
CA SER A 493 -5.76 3.03 -7.58
C SER A 493 -7.25 2.68 -7.39
N PRO A 494 -7.88 1.96 -8.34
CA PRO A 494 -9.24 1.46 -8.15
C PRO A 494 -9.28 0.51 -6.95
N LYS A 495 -10.42 0.46 -6.26
CA LYS A 495 -10.65 -0.50 -5.17
C LYS A 495 -10.90 -1.87 -5.80
N LEU A 496 -9.92 -2.76 -5.68
CA LEU A 496 -9.96 -4.11 -6.27
C LEU A 496 -10.57 -5.11 -5.29
N TRP A 497 -11.43 -5.98 -5.81
CA TRP A 497 -12.09 -7.07 -5.09
C TRP A 497 -11.75 -8.42 -5.74
N TYR A 498 -11.64 -9.50 -4.95
CA TYR A 498 -11.72 -10.86 -5.48
C TYR A 498 -13.20 -11.25 -5.66
N LEU A 499 -13.58 -11.56 -6.89
CA LEU A 499 -14.90 -12.08 -7.25
C LEU A 499 -14.82 -13.60 -7.36
N ARG A 500 -15.43 -14.31 -6.41
CA ARG A 500 -15.52 -15.77 -6.38
C ARG A 500 -16.79 -16.22 -7.07
N ALA A 501 -16.63 -17.12 -8.04
CA ALA A 501 -17.70 -17.80 -8.74
C ALA A 501 -17.54 -19.31 -8.58
N THR A 502 -18.25 -19.91 -7.61
CA THR A 502 -18.36 -21.37 -7.53
C THR A 502 -19.33 -21.84 -8.60
N VAL A 503 -18.86 -22.62 -9.57
CA VAL A 503 -19.70 -23.34 -10.53
C VAL A 503 -20.03 -24.69 -9.91
N ILE A 504 -21.31 -24.89 -9.55
CA ILE A 504 -21.74 -26.09 -8.82
C ILE A 504 -22.11 -27.19 -9.83
N GLU A 505 -23.16 -26.96 -10.62
CA GLU A 505 -23.73 -27.91 -11.59
C GLU A 505 -24.60 -27.22 -12.65
N ALA A 506 -25.01 -27.96 -13.68
CA ALA A 506 -26.03 -27.53 -14.63
C ALA A 506 -27.11 -28.62 -14.82
N GLN A 507 -28.32 -28.19 -15.18
CA GLN A 507 -29.51 -29.02 -15.35
C GLN A 507 -30.33 -28.58 -16.58
N ASP A 508 -31.32 -29.39 -16.95
CA ASP A 508 -32.31 -29.12 -18.02
C ASP A 508 -31.71 -28.83 -19.41
N MET A 509 -30.55 -29.42 -19.73
CA MET A 509 -29.85 -29.20 -21.01
C MET A 509 -30.64 -29.83 -22.18
N PHE A 510 -31.49 -29.04 -22.83
CA PHE A 510 -32.30 -29.49 -23.97
C PHE A 510 -31.44 -29.98 -25.15
N PRO A 511 -31.89 -31.00 -25.90
CA PRO A 511 -31.07 -32.18 -26.10
C PRO A 511 -29.98 -32.06 -27.15
N LEU A 512 -28.77 -32.43 -26.74
CA LEU A 512 -27.76 -33.01 -27.64
C LEU A 512 -28.19 -34.45 -27.99
N PRO A 513 -27.92 -34.94 -29.22
CA PRO A 513 -28.42 -36.23 -29.68
C PRO A 513 -27.89 -37.41 -28.81
N PRO A 514 -28.77 -38.32 -28.35
CA PRO A 514 -28.44 -39.26 -27.28
C PRO A 514 -27.70 -40.50 -27.78
N LEU A 515 -26.37 -40.44 -27.92
CA LEU A 515 -25.54 -41.65 -28.12
C LEU A 515 -24.02 -41.52 -27.87
N LYS A 516 -23.49 -40.37 -27.43
CA LYS A 516 -22.08 -40.23 -27.04
C LYS A 516 -21.90 -39.38 -25.77
N GLU A 517 -20.86 -39.72 -25.01
CA GLU A 517 -20.44 -39.01 -23.80
C GLU A 517 -20.29 -37.51 -24.07
N THR A 518 -21.01 -36.68 -23.31
CA THR A 518 -20.95 -35.22 -23.46
C THR A 518 -19.92 -34.65 -22.49
N ALA A 519 -18.88 -34.05 -23.06
CA ALA A 519 -17.74 -33.49 -22.36
C ALA A 519 -17.95 -31.98 -22.18
N VAL A 520 -18.61 -31.61 -21.09
CA VAL A 520 -19.14 -30.25 -20.87
C VAL A 520 -18.19 -29.42 -20.01
N GLN A 521 -18.00 -28.15 -20.38
CA GLN A 521 -17.13 -27.19 -19.72
C GLN A 521 -17.87 -25.85 -19.55
N VAL A 522 -17.68 -25.16 -18.43
CA VAL A 522 -18.18 -23.79 -18.24
C VAL A 522 -17.03 -22.82 -18.40
N LYS A 523 -17.13 -21.93 -19.39
CA LYS A 523 -16.25 -20.76 -19.56
C LYS A 523 -16.88 -19.58 -18.81
N ALA A 524 -16.14 -18.96 -17.90
CA ALA A 524 -16.53 -17.72 -17.24
C ALA A 524 -15.61 -16.57 -17.67
N GLN A 525 -16.18 -15.41 -17.98
CA GLN A 525 -15.47 -14.26 -18.52
C GLN A 525 -15.88 -12.95 -17.80
N LEU A 526 -14.87 -12.16 -17.41
CA LEU A 526 -15.01 -10.82 -16.83
C LEU A 526 -14.05 -9.87 -17.56
N GLY A 527 -14.57 -9.04 -18.46
CA GLY A 527 -13.75 -8.19 -19.32
C GLY A 527 -12.72 -9.00 -20.12
N PHE A 528 -11.44 -8.73 -19.88
CA PHE A 528 -10.32 -9.46 -20.49
C PHE A 528 -9.96 -10.79 -19.78
N GLN A 529 -10.50 -11.06 -18.59
CA GLN A 529 -10.23 -12.28 -17.85
C GLN A 529 -11.14 -13.41 -18.36
N VAL A 530 -10.54 -14.56 -18.71
CA VAL A 530 -11.27 -15.77 -19.09
C VAL A 530 -10.74 -16.92 -18.26
N GLN A 531 -11.62 -17.64 -17.59
CA GLN A 531 -11.33 -18.90 -16.91
C GLN A 531 -12.31 -19.98 -17.38
N LYS A 532 -11.94 -21.25 -17.25
CA LYS A 532 -12.81 -22.38 -17.56
C LYS A 532 -12.75 -23.40 -16.45
N THR A 533 -13.86 -24.05 -16.15
CA THR A 533 -13.88 -25.22 -15.27
C THR A 533 -13.17 -26.41 -15.93
N LYS A 534 -12.89 -27.46 -15.16
CA LYS A 534 -12.53 -28.77 -15.67
C LYS A 534 -13.66 -29.33 -16.56
N THR A 535 -13.30 -30.16 -17.54
CA THR A 535 -14.29 -30.89 -18.34
C THR A 535 -15.01 -31.89 -17.45
N SER A 536 -16.34 -31.81 -17.36
CA SER A 536 -17.19 -32.78 -16.67
C SER A 536 -17.83 -33.68 -17.73
N VAL A 537 -17.72 -35.00 -17.55
CA VAL A 537 -18.28 -36.00 -18.48
C VAL A 537 -19.53 -36.59 -17.84
N SER A 538 -20.71 -36.19 -18.30
CA SER A 538 -21.96 -36.71 -17.74
C SER A 538 -22.45 -37.91 -18.54
N ARG A 539 -22.58 -39.05 -17.86
CA ARG A 539 -23.19 -40.28 -18.38
C ARG A 539 -24.70 -40.38 -18.07
N ASN A 540 -25.15 -39.68 -17.02
CA ASN A 540 -26.49 -39.83 -16.41
C ASN A 540 -27.34 -38.53 -16.39
N GLY A 541 -26.94 -37.47 -17.10
CA GLY A 541 -27.83 -36.36 -17.47
C GLY A 541 -27.52 -34.98 -16.86
N THR A 542 -26.82 -34.90 -15.73
CA THR A 542 -26.38 -33.62 -15.13
C THR A 542 -24.85 -33.55 -15.01
N PRO A 543 -24.19 -32.48 -15.52
CA PRO A 543 -22.78 -32.23 -15.26
C PRO A 543 -22.62 -31.39 -13.97
N SER A 544 -21.70 -31.82 -13.10
CA SER A 544 -21.30 -31.10 -11.89
C SER A 544 -19.79 -30.83 -11.91
N TRP A 545 -19.39 -29.79 -11.17
CA TRP A 545 -18.01 -29.29 -11.11
C TRP A 545 -17.56 -28.99 -9.68
N ASN A 546 -18.39 -28.29 -8.89
CA ASN A 546 -18.04 -27.76 -7.57
C ASN A 546 -16.70 -26.99 -7.54
N GLU A 547 -16.45 -26.16 -8.56
CA GLU A 547 -15.16 -25.51 -8.80
C GLU A 547 -15.22 -24.00 -8.59
N ASP A 548 -14.30 -23.46 -7.78
CA ASP A 548 -14.16 -22.04 -7.49
C ASP A 548 -13.30 -21.34 -8.56
N LEU A 549 -13.93 -20.54 -9.41
CA LEU A 549 -13.25 -19.59 -10.29
C LEU A 549 -13.08 -18.25 -9.55
N LEU A 550 -11.91 -17.63 -9.65
CA LEU A 550 -11.56 -16.41 -8.90
C LEU A 550 -11.05 -15.32 -9.83
N PHE A 551 -11.78 -14.21 -9.89
CA PHE A 551 -11.49 -13.05 -10.75
C PHE A 551 -11.09 -11.83 -9.92
N VAL A 552 -10.40 -10.87 -10.54
CA VAL A 552 -10.18 -9.53 -9.95
C VAL A 552 -11.17 -8.55 -10.58
N ALA A 553 -11.95 -7.85 -9.78
CA ALA A 553 -12.88 -6.82 -10.24
C ALA A 553 -12.49 -5.45 -9.69
N ALA A 554 -12.66 -4.39 -10.48
CA ALA A 554 -12.52 -3.01 -10.03
C ALA A 554 -13.87 -2.38 -9.67
N GLU A 555 -13.82 -1.40 -8.78
CA GLU A 555 -14.91 -0.50 -8.46
C GLU A 555 -14.61 0.89 -9.06
N PRO A 556 -15.55 1.53 -9.79
CA PRO A 556 -16.96 1.19 -9.95
C PRO A 556 -17.26 0.13 -11.04
N SER A 557 -17.97 -0.92 -10.67
CA SER A 557 -18.38 -2.03 -11.54
C SER A 557 -19.70 -1.76 -12.29
N SER A 558 -19.85 -0.56 -12.85
CA SER A 558 -21.13 -0.09 -13.43
C SER A 558 -21.45 -0.65 -14.82
N GLU A 559 -20.42 -0.94 -15.61
CA GLU A 559 -20.51 -1.41 -17.01
C GLU A 559 -20.17 -2.89 -17.16
N ASP A 560 -19.32 -3.43 -16.28
CA ASP A 560 -18.87 -4.82 -16.31
C ASP A 560 -20.00 -5.82 -16.01
N GLN A 561 -20.04 -6.90 -16.80
CA GLN A 561 -20.90 -8.06 -16.62
C GLN A 561 -20.04 -9.31 -16.51
N LEU A 562 -20.40 -10.21 -15.59
CA LEU A 562 -19.82 -11.55 -15.52
C LEU A 562 -20.60 -12.47 -16.45
N ILE A 563 -19.94 -13.01 -17.47
CA ILE A 563 -20.56 -13.85 -18.50
C ILE A 563 -20.15 -15.30 -18.29
N PHE A 564 -21.13 -16.20 -18.14
CA PHE A 564 -20.90 -17.65 -18.18
C PHE A 564 -21.37 -18.21 -19.52
N THR A 565 -20.60 -19.09 -20.12
CA THR A 565 -20.85 -19.74 -21.40
C THR A 565 -20.68 -21.24 -21.22
N LEU A 566 -21.74 -22.01 -21.51
CA LEU A 566 -21.71 -23.46 -21.46
C LEU A 566 -21.18 -23.99 -22.80
N GLU A 567 -20.06 -24.70 -22.78
CA GLU A 567 -19.38 -25.22 -23.97
C GLU A 567 -19.38 -26.76 -23.92
N ASN A 568 -19.90 -27.41 -24.97
CA ASN A 568 -19.77 -28.86 -25.15
C ASN A 568 -18.61 -29.17 -26.11
N ARG A 569 -17.69 -30.05 -25.70
CA ARG A 569 -16.52 -30.45 -26.49
C ARG A 569 -16.87 -31.64 -27.38
N LEU A 570 -17.18 -31.36 -28.65
CA LEU A 570 -17.43 -32.36 -29.67
C LEU A 570 -16.13 -32.68 -30.46
N PRO A 571 -16.04 -33.84 -31.15
CA PRO A 571 -14.87 -34.19 -31.95
C PRO A 571 -14.54 -33.22 -33.10
N LYS A 572 -15.52 -32.39 -33.51
CA LYS A 572 -15.36 -31.37 -34.56
C LYS A 572 -15.07 -29.95 -34.02
N GLY A 573 -14.93 -29.79 -32.70
CA GLY A 573 -14.70 -28.50 -32.04
C GLY A 573 -15.60 -28.27 -30.82
N LEU A 574 -15.42 -27.14 -30.14
CA LEU A 574 -16.29 -26.73 -29.04
C LEU A 574 -17.54 -26.04 -29.60
N VAL A 575 -18.72 -26.39 -29.07
CA VAL A 575 -20.01 -25.79 -29.43
C VAL A 575 -20.63 -25.16 -28.19
N THR A 576 -20.98 -23.88 -28.28
CA THR A 576 -21.73 -23.18 -27.22
C THR A 576 -23.16 -23.69 -27.15
N VAL A 577 -23.57 -24.14 -25.97
CA VAL A 577 -24.93 -24.65 -25.68
C VAL A 577 -25.85 -23.52 -25.18
N GLY A 578 -25.30 -22.60 -24.40
CA GLY A 578 -26.04 -21.44 -23.85
C GLY A 578 -25.12 -20.46 -23.14
N MET A 579 -25.64 -19.27 -22.84
CA MET A 579 -24.93 -18.17 -22.18
C MET A 579 -25.80 -17.56 -21.07
N VAL A 580 -25.18 -17.00 -20.03
CA VAL A 580 -25.86 -16.10 -19.08
C VAL A 580 -24.97 -14.92 -18.74
N ARG A 581 -25.56 -13.74 -18.61
CA ARG A 581 -24.89 -12.47 -18.29
C ARG A 581 -25.39 -11.95 -16.94
N ILE A 582 -24.48 -11.67 -16.02
CA ILE A 582 -24.81 -11.30 -14.64
C ILE A 582 -24.18 -9.94 -14.33
N PRO A 583 -24.98 -8.86 -14.18
CA PRO A 583 -24.47 -7.55 -13.81
C PRO A 583 -23.84 -7.57 -12.41
N LEU A 584 -22.62 -7.03 -12.28
CA LEU A 584 -21.86 -7.10 -11.04
C LEU A 584 -22.56 -6.45 -9.83
N LYS A 585 -23.48 -5.49 -10.05
CA LYS A 585 -24.29 -4.85 -9.00
C LYS A 585 -25.22 -5.81 -8.24
N VAL A 586 -25.53 -6.99 -8.79
CA VAL A 586 -26.45 -7.99 -8.20
C VAL A 586 -25.73 -8.99 -7.28
N ILE A 587 -24.38 -8.97 -7.28
CA ILE A 587 -23.55 -9.95 -6.58
C ILE A 587 -23.28 -9.49 -5.14
N GLU A 588 -23.51 -10.39 -4.17
CA GLU A 588 -23.35 -10.10 -2.74
C GLU A 588 -21.89 -9.78 -2.38
N ARG A 589 -21.69 -8.78 -1.52
CA ARG A 589 -20.39 -8.45 -0.91
C ARG A 589 -20.27 -9.16 0.44
N ARG A 590 -19.33 -10.09 0.54
CA ARG A 590 -18.98 -10.82 1.76
C ARG A 590 -17.77 -10.17 2.43
N VAL A 591 -17.81 -10.02 3.75
CA VAL A 591 -16.72 -9.44 4.56
C VAL A 591 -16.06 -10.48 5.46
N ASP A 592 -16.81 -11.51 5.84
CA ASP A 592 -16.48 -12.61 6.75
C ASP A 592 -16.35 -13.95 6.00
N ASP A 593 -16.35 -15.08 6.73
CA ASP A 593 -16.23 -16.42 6.12
C ASP A 593 -17.57 -17.10 5.79
N ARG A 594 -18.71 -16.38 5.92
CA ARG A 594 -20.06 -16.98 5.82
C ARG A 594 -20.31 -17.69 4.49
N LYS A 595 -21.19 -18.72 4.53
CA LYS A 595 -21.68 -19.39 3.32
C LYS A 595 -22.67 -18.47 2.61
N VAL A 596 -22.30 -17.98 1.43
CA VAL A 596 -23.17 -17.18 0.56
C VAL A 596 -24.19 -18.09 -0.13
N ALA A 597 -25.42 -17.61 -0.29
CA ALA A 597 -26.48 -18.34 -0.97
C ALA A 597 -26.10 -18.61 -2.44
N SER A 598 -26.30 -19.84 -2.90
CA SER A 598 -26.24 -20.17 -4.32
C SER A 598 -27.59 -19.94 -4.98
N ARG A 599 -27.59 -19.62 -6.28
CA ARG A 599 -28.79 -19.30 -7.07
C ARG A 599 -28.74 -20.03 -8.41
N TRP A 600 -29.92 -20.39 -8.91
CA TRP A 600 -30.09 -20.89 -10.27
C TRP A 600 -30.20 -19.73 -11.26
N PHE A 601 -29.56 -19.88 -12.40
CA PHE A 601 -29.60 -18.93 -13.51
C PHE A 601 -29.94 -19.66 -14.80
N SER A 602 -30.94 -19.18 -15.54
CA SER A 602 -31.31 -19.72 -16.85
C SER A 602 -30.24 -19.42 -17.90
N LEU A 603 -30.05 -20.34 -18.83
CA LEU A 603 -29.17 -20.19 -19.98
C LEU A 603 -29.97 -19.72 -21.21
N GLU A 604 -29.52 -18.61 -21.78
CA GLU A 604 -30.03 -17.99 -23.01
C GLU A 604 -29.34 -18.57 -24.24
N ASP A 605 -30.01 -18.54 -25.39
CA ASP A 605 -29.40 -18.90 -26.67
C ASP A 605 -28.53 -17.76 -27.21
N PRO A 606 -27.22 -17.97 -27.48
CA PRO A 606 -26.31 -16.92 -27.93
C PRO A 606 -26.57 -16.42 -29.38
N LYS A 607 -27.52 -17.01 -30.12
CA LYS A 607 -27.82 -16.69 -31.53
C LYS A 607 -29.26 -16.20 -31.76
N SER A 608 -30.06 -16.04 -30.71
CA SER A 608 -31.48 -15.68 -30.82
C SER A 608 -31.81 -14.46 -29.94
N GLU A 609 -32.41 -13.43 -30.54
CA GLU A 609 -32.98 -12.30 -29.78
C GLU A 609 -34.21 -12.69 -28.96
N LYS A 610 -34.85 -13.83 -29.28
CA LYS A 610 -35.92 -14.41 -28.46
C LYS A 610 -35.29 -15.28 -27.36
N VAL A 611 -35.72 -15.06 -26.12
CA VAL A 611 -35.26 -15.78 -24.92
C VAL A 611 -35.72 -17.24 -24.94
N GLY A 612 -34.98 -18.09 -25.65
CA GLY A 612 -35.16 -19.54 -25.64
C GLY A 612 -34.42 -20.18 -24.46
N TYR A 613 -35.13 -20.93 -23.62
CA TYR A 613 -34.53 -21.67 -22.51
C TYR A 613 -33.62 -22.80 -23.04
N ARG A 614 -32.33 -22.75 -22.71
CA ARG A 614 -31.33 -23.78 -23.06
C ARG A 614 -30.87 -24.62 -21.86
N GLY A 615 -31.58 -24.52 -20.74
CA GLY A 615 -31.26 -25.16 -19.46
C GLY A 615 -30.89 -24.14 -18.38
N ARG A 616 -30.34 -24.61 -17.26
CA ARG A 616 -29.98 -23.76 -16.11
C ARG A 616 -28.66 -24.15 -15.46
N VAL A 617 -27.97 -23.18 -14.87
CA VAL A 617 -26.69 -23.36 -14.15
C VAL A 617 -26.82 -22.89 -12.70
N HIS A 618 -26.26 -23.66 -11.77
CA HIS A 618 -26.24 -23.37 -10.34
C HIS A 618 -24.91 -22.71 -9.97
N LEU A 619 -24.98 -21.45 -9.53
CA LEU A 619 -23.80 -20.63 -9.24
C LEU A 619 -23.87 -20.06 -7.81
N ARG A 620 -22.71 -19.98 -7.15
CA ARG A 620 -22.52 -19.15 -5.96
C ARG A 620 -21.56 -18.02 -6.31
N LEU A 621 -22.05 -16.78 -6.26
CA LEU A 621 -21.30 -15.59 -6.66
C LEU A 621 -21.14 -14.66 -5.45
N CYS A 622 -19.92 -14.22 -5.16
CA CYS A 622 -19.67 -13.25 -4.09
C CYS A 622 -18.36 -12.46 -4.30
N PHE A 623 -18.36 -11.19 -3.87
CA PHE A 623 -17.15 -10.40 -3.73
C PHE A 623 -16.56 -10.62 -2.33
N ASP A 624 -15.36 -11.18 -2.23
CA ASP A 624 -14.70 -11.46 -0.96
C ASP A 624 -13.86 -10.25 -0.50
N GLY A 625 -14.52 -9.32 0.21
CA GLY A 625 -13.89 -8.12 0.77
C GLY A 625 -12.92 -8.39 1.94
N GLY A 626 -12.99 -9.57 2.55
CA GLY A 626 -12.12 -9.97 3.66
C GLY A 626 -10.68 -10.33 3.26
N TYR A 627 -10.36 -10.45 1.97
CA TYR A 627 -8.97 -10.54 1.49
C TYR A 627 -8.38 -9.16 1.21
N HIS A 628 -7.06 -9.05 1.31
CA HIS A 628 -6.31 -8.05 0.56
C HIS A 628 -6.09 -8.54 -0.88
N VAL A 629 -6.38 -7.71 -1.88
CA VAL A 629 -6.09 -8.03 -3.30
C VAL A 629 -4.68 -7.55 -3.64
N MET A 630 -3.78 -8.52 -3.82
CA MET A 630 -2.38 -8.27 -4.18
C MET A 630 -2.27 -7.58 -5.56
N ASP A 631 -1.65 -6.39 -5.61
CA ASP A 631 -1.10 -5.80 -6.86
C ASP A 631 0.43 -5.90 -6.93
N GLU A 632 1.10 -5.92 -5.77
CA GLU A 632 2.55 -6.06 -5.59
C GLU A 632 2.99 -7.49 -5.24
N ALA A 633 4.27 -7.77 -5.45
CA ALA A 633 4.91 -8.99 -4.94
C ALA A 633 4.96 -8.95 -3.41
N ALA A 634 4.71 -10.09 -2.75
CA ALA A 634 4.46 -10.15 -1.30
C ALA A 634 5.62 -9.70 -0.37
N HIS A 635 6.83 -9.53 -0.92
CA HIS A 635 8.01 -9.02 -0.20
C HIS A 635 8.27 -7.50 -0.44
N MET A 636 7.68 -6.91 -1.48
CA MET A 636 7.76 -5.47 -1.85
C MET A 636 6.48 -4.70 -1.52
N ILE A 637 5.52 -5.33 -0.84
CA ILE A 637 4.16 -4.84 -0.67
C ILE A 637 4.08 -3.57 0.21
N SER A 638 3.25 -2.63 -0.22
CA SER A 638 3.11 -1.29 0.36
C SER A 638 1.85 -1.10 1.23
N ASP A 639 0.90 -2.02 1.18
CA ASP A 639 -0.31 -2.05 2.02
C ASP A 639 -0.82 -3.49 2.18
N TYR A 640 -1.19 -3.89 3.40
CA TYR A 640 -1.74 -5.23 3.69
C TYR A 640 -3.26 -5.23 3.96
N ARG A 641 -3.93 -4.06 3.91
CA ARG A 641 -5.33 -3.94 4.34
C ARG A 641 -6.30 -4.75 3.47
N PRO A 642 -7.37 -5.31 4.05
CA PRO A 642 -8.44 -5.97 3.30
C PRO A 642 -9.20 -4.98 2.41
N THR A 643 -9.87 -5.48 1.38
CA THR A 643 -10.67 -4.66 0.46
C THR A 643 -11.87 -3.99 1.14
N ALA A 644 -12.49 -4.67 2.11
CA ALA A 644 -13.55 -4.11 2.94
C ALA A 644 -13.00 -3.09 3.94
N ARG A 645 -13.42 -1.82 3.81
CA ARG A 645 -12.99 -0.71 4.69
C ARG A 645 -13.36 -0.94 6.14
N GLN A 646 -14.47 -1.62 6.38
CA GLN A 646 -14.99 -1.98 7.70
C GLN A 646 -14.02 -2.86 8.52
N LEU A 647 -13.05 -3.51 7.86
CA LEU A 647 -12.01 -4.34 8.47
C LEU A 647 -10.63 -3.66 8.51
N TRP A 648 -10.52 -2.39 8.12
CA TRP A 648 -9.25 -1.65 8.22
C TRP A 648 -8.87 -1.43 9.69
N LYS A 649 -7.58 -1.53 10.01
CA LYS A 649 -7.06 -1.13 11.34
C LYS A 649 -6.77 0.37 11.36
N GLN A 650 -6.60 0.94 12.56
CA GLN A 650 -6.16 2.33 12.71
C GLN A 650 -4.74 2.52 12.13
N PRO A 651 -4.39 3.70 11.59
CA PRO A 651 -3.05 3.97 11.09
C PRO A 651 -2.04 4.04 12.25
N VAL A 652 -0.94 3.33 12.09
CA VAL A 652 0.18 3.24 13.02
C VAL A 652 1.05 4.51 12.99
N GLY A 653 1.05 5.21 11.85
CA GLY A 653 1.75 6.48 11.68
C GLY A 653 1.45 7.17 10.35
N ALA A 654 2.20 8.23 10.10
CA ALA A 654 2.32 8.89 8.80
C ALA A 654 3.75 8.73 8.28
N PHE A 655 3.87 8.64 6.95
CA PHE A 655 5.14 8.66 6.25
C PHE A 655 5.16 9.87 5.31
N GLU A 656 6.25 10.64 5.38
CA GLU A 656 6.45 11.88 4.63
C GLU A 656 7.66 11.70 3.69
N LEU A 657 7.50 12.09 2.43
CA LEU A 657 8.49 12.02 1.35
C LEU A 657 8.70 13.42 0.77
N GLY A 658 9.93 13.91 0.80
CA GLY A 658 10.38 15.02 -0.04
C GLY A 658 11.12 14.49 -1.27
N ILE A 659 10.56 14.65 -2.46
CA ILE A 659 11.23 14.34 -3.73
C ILE A 659 11.96 15.62 -4.16
N ILE A 660 13.27 15.68 -3.90
CA ILE A 660 14.07 16.91 -4.04
C ILE A 660 14.47 17.12 -5.51
N GLY A 661 15.13 16.14 -6.12
CA GLY A 661 15.62 16.25 -7.49
C GLY A 661 16.44 15.05 -7.93
N CYS A 662 16.98 15.09 -9.15
CA CYS A 662 18.07 14.22 -9.57
C CYS A 662 19.36 15.01 -9.82
N LYS A 663 20.49 14.30 -9.90
CA LYS A 663 21.78 14.82 -10.32
C LYS A 663 22.48 13.91 -11.33
N ASN A 664 23.28 14.50 -12.20
CA ASN A 664 24.08 13.80 -13.21
C ASN A 664 23.27 12.77 -14.03
N LEU A 665 22.02 13.10 -14.41
CA LEU A 665 21.24 12.21 -15.26
C LEU A 665 21.93 12.00 -16.61
N SER A 666 21.98 10.75 -17.07
CA SER A 666 22.42 10.48 -18.43
C SER A 666 21.42 11.04 -19.46
N PRO A 667 21.89 11.67 -20.56
CA PRO A 667 21.01 12.26 -21.58
C PRO A 667 20.28 11.16 -22.36
N MET A 668 18.95 11.24 -22.40
CA MET A 668 18.08 10.28 -23.13
C MET A 668 17.77 10.73 -24.56
N LYS A 669 17.89 12.03 -24.82
CA LYS A 669 17.58 12.68 -26.10
C LYS A 669 18.71 13.61 -26.50
N THR A 670 18.72 14.00 -27.77
CA THR A 670 19.61 15.05 -28.29
C THR A 670 18.77 16.08 -29.01
N VAL A 671 18.77 17.32 -28.50
CA VAL A 671 18.05 18.47 -29.07
C VAL A 671 19.11 19.55 -29.30
N ASP A 672 19.13 20.13 -30.51
CA ASP A 672 20.12 21.13 -30.94
C ASP A 672 21.59 20.73 -30.67
N GLY A 673 21.90 19.43 -30.80
CA GLY A 673 23.22 18.85 -30.52
C GLY A 673 23.55 18.68 -29.04
N LYS A 674 22.72 19.19 -28.12
CA LYS A 674 22.86 19.06 -26.67
C LYS A 674 22.12 17.83 -26.16
N GLY A 675 22.77 17.08 -25.26
CA GLY A 675 22.12 15.98 -24.54
C GLY A 675 21.12 16.49 -23.51
N CYS A 676 19.88 16.00 -23.56
CA CYS A 676 18.76 16.42 -22.71
C CYS A 676 17.94 15.21 -22.23
N THR A 677 17.12 15.43 -21.18
CA THR A 677 16.22 14.44 -20.56
C THR A 677 15.01 15.17 -19.98
N ASP A 678 13.80 14.66 -20.23
CA ASP A 678 12.54 15.21 -19.72
C ASP A 678 12.08 14.41 -18.49
N ALA A 679 12.77 14.63 -17.38
CA ALA A 679 12.69 13.78 -16.21
C ALA A 679 11.42 14.02 -15.38
N TYR A 680 10.79 12.93 -14.92
CA TYR A 680 9.81 12.95 -13.84
C TYR A 680 9.94 11.73 -12.92
N CYS A 681 9.43 11.86 -11.71
CA CYS A 681 9.46 10.82 -10.70
C CYS A 681 8.04 10.28 -10.43
N VAL A 682 7.94 9.00 -10.11
CA VAL A 682 6.69 8.33 -9.69
C VAL A 682 6.93 7.64 -8.35
N ALA A 683 6.10 7.91 -7.35
CA ALA A 683 6.14 7.24 -6.05
C ALA A 683 4.83 6.48 -5.79
N LYS A 684 4.93 5.26 -5.26
CA LYS A 684 3.78 4.38 -4.97
C LYS A 684 3.88 3.85 -3.55
N TYR A 685 2.83 4.11 -2.75
CA TYR A 685 2.67 3.52 -1.43
C TYR A 685 1.18 3.29 -1.12
N GLY A 686 0.83 2.03 -0.92
CA GLY A 686 -0.54 1.55 -0.87
C GLY A 686 -1.31 1.95 -2.13
N PRO A 687 -2.60 2.34 -2.00
CA PRO A 687 -3.42 2.70 -3.15
C PRO A 687 -3.20 4.14 -3.64
N LYS A 688 -2.29 4.92 -3.03
CA LYS A 688 -1.96 6.29 -3.46
C LYS A 688 -0.67 6.29 -4.28
N TRP A 689 -0.83 6.67 -5.54
CA TRP A 689 0.25 6.92 -6.50
C TRP A 689 0.50 8.43 -6.61
N VAL A 690 1.73 8.80 -6.93
CA VAL A 690 2.17 10.18 -7.11
C VAL A 690 3.05 10.25 -8.35
N ARG A 691 2.85 11.27 -9.19
CA ARG A 691 3.75 11.70 -10.27
C ARG A 691 4.19 13.13 -9.97
N THR A 692 5.50 13.40 -9.97
CA THR A 692 6.02 14.78 -9.95
C THR A 692 5.85 15.45 -11.30
N ARG A 693 5.98 16.77 -11.37
CA ARG A 693 5.99 17.45 -12.67
C ARG A 693 7.18 16.98 -13.52
N THR A 694 7.01 16.98 -14.84
CA THR A 694 8.12 16.71 -15.76
C THR A 694 8.93 17.98 -15.93
N VAL A 695 10.19 17.95 -15.50
CA VAL A 695 11.16 19.03 -15.71
C VAL A 695 11.86 18.75 -17.03
N CYS A 696 11.80 19.71 -17.96
CA CYS A 696 12.32 19.54 -19.31
C CYS A 696 13.79 19.96 -19.43
N ASP A 697 14.49 19.45 -20.43
CA ASP A 697 15.86 19.84 -20.85
C ASP A 697 16.95 19.85 -19.76
N SER A 698 16.77 19.10 -18.67
CA SER A 698 17.66 19.16 -17.50
C SER A 698 18.23 17.80 -17.09
N LEU A 699 19.55 17.78 -16.89
CA LEU A 699 20.27 16.62 -16.33
C LEU A 699 20.35 16.65 -14.79
N ASP A 700 19.99 17.78 -14.17
CA ASP A 700 19.92 17.99 -12.72
C ASP A 700 18.53 18.57 -12.31
N PRO A 701 17.42 17.86 -12.63
CA PRO A 701 16.07 18.37 -12.43
C PRO A 701 15.74 18.51 -10.94
N LYS A 702 15.20 19.66 -10.54
CA LYS A 702 14.71 19.92 -9.18
C LYS A 702 13.19 19.85 -9.15
N TRP A 703 12.63 19.00 -8.30
CA TRP A 703 11.19 18.93 -8.04
C TRP A 703 10.81 19.67 -6.76
N ASN A 704 11.48 19.38 -5.64
CA ASN A 704 11.14 19.86 -4.30
C ASN A 704 9.64 19.70 -3.94
N GLU A 705 9.07 18.54 -4.26
CA GLU A 705 7.66 18.22 -4.01
C GLU A 705 7.52 17.29 -2.80
N GLN A 706 6.69 17.67 -1.82
CA GLN A 706 6.47 16.91 -0.58
C GLN A 706 5.10 16.19 -0.57
N TYR A 707 5.09 14.94 -0.11
CA TYR A 707 3.91 14.08 -0.09
C TYR A 707 3.82 13.25 1.20
N THR A 708 2.59 13.05 1.71
CA THR A 708 2.32 12.26 2.94
C THR A 708 1.37 11.09 2.67
N TRP A 709 1.59 9.97 3.36
CA TRP A 709 0.73 8.77 3.37
C TRP A 709 0.44 8.32 4.81
N LYS A 710 -0.69 7.61 5.01
CA LYS A 710 -1.00 6.92 6.27
C LYS A 710 -0.43 5.51 6.24
N VAL A 711 0.40 5.17 7.23
CA VAL A 711 1.06 3.86 7.39
C VAL A 711 0.22 2.99 8.32
N TYR A 712 -0.14 1.79 7.87
CA TYR A 712 -0.91 0.82 8.67
C TYR A 712 -0.07 -0.35 9.17
N ASP A 713 1.13 -0.55 8.63
CA ASP A 713 2.04 -1.62 9.00
C ASP A 713 3.50 -1.20 8.73
N PRO A 714 4.41 -1.29 9.72
CA PRO A 714 5.79 -0.80 9.56
C PRO A 714 6.62 -1.63 8.56
N CYS A 715 6.24 -2.86 8.24
CA CYS A 715 7.02 -3.76 7.37
C CYS A 715 6.86 -3.45 5.87
N THR A 716 5.97 -2.52 5.54
CA THR A 716 5.65 -2.08 4.16
C THR A 716 6.79 -1.32 3.49
N VAL A 717 6.79 -1.35 2.16
CA VAL A 717 7.84 -0.75 1.30
C VAL A 717 7.26 0.37 0.45
N LEU A 718 7.95 1.51 0.38
CA LEU A 718 7.75 2.54 -0.63
C LEU A 718 8.57 2.19 -1.88
N THR A 719 7.97 2.26 -3.07
CA THR A 719 8.71 2.24 -4.34
C THR A 719 8.69 3.63 -4.99
N ILE A 720 9.85 4.09 -5.44
CA ILE A 720 10.09 5.34 -6.18
C ILE A 720 10.76 4.97 -7.52
N GLY A 721 10.28 5.49 -8.64
CA GLY A 721 10.88 5.32 -9.97
C GLY A 721 11.14 6.66 -10.65
N VAL A 722 12.14 6.72 -11.52
CA VAL A 722 12.46 7.90 -12.35
C VAL A 722 12.39 7.50 -13.82
N PHE A 723 11.80 8.38 -14.64
CA PHE A 723 11.44 8.14 -16.02
C PHE A 723 11.69 9.38 -16.89
N ASP A 724 12.04 9.16 -18.15
CA ASP A 724 12.03 10.18 -19.20
C ASP A 724 10.67 10.20 -19.91
N SER A 725 10.09 11.40 -20.08
CA SER A 725 8.81 11.61 -20.74
C SER A 725 9.02 11.83 -22.24
N SER A 726 8.67 10.86 -23.09
CA SER A 726 8.96 10.95 -24.52
C SER A 726 8.23 12.11 -25.23
N GLY A 727 6.97 12.37 -24.88
CA GLY A 727 6.05 13.28 -25.58
C GLY A 727 6.10 14.76 -25.16
N VAL A 728 7.28 15.39 -25.16
CA VAL A 728 7.41 16.87 -25.07
C VAL A 728 7.55 17.51 -26.46
N TYR A 729 8.19 16.80 -27.41
CA TYR A 729 8.47 17.27 -28.77
C TYR A 729 7.71 16.50 -29.87
N GLU A 730 6.66 15.76 -29.52
CA GLU A 730 5.75 15.17 -30.51
C GLU A 730 4.90 16.30 -31.11
N ILE A 731 5.42 16.93 -32.18
CA ILE A 731 4.67 17.83 -33.07
C ILE A 731 3.56 17.01 -33.75
N ASP A 732 2.41 17.65 -33.97
CA ASP A 732 1.06 17.06 -34.13
C ASP A 732 0.80 16.26 -35.43
N ASP A 733 1.84 15.74 -36.10
CA ASP A 733 1.80 15.33 -37.52
C ASP A 733 2.49 13.99 -37.86
N ASP A 734 2.52 13.00 -36.95
CA ASP A 734 2.79 11.61 -37.35
C ASP A 734 1.97 10.58 -36.55
N LYS A 735 1.51 9.53 -37.25
CA LYS A 735 0.73 8.40 -36.72
C LYS A 735 1.60 7.18 -36.41
N SER A 736 2.91 7.36 -36.30
CA SER A 736 3.83 6.33 -35.81
C SER A 736 3.69 6.14 -34.29
N ALA A 737 4.00 4.94 -33.80
CA ALA A 737 3.62 4.53 -32.44
C ALA A 737 4.35 5.34 -31.35
N THR A 738 3.58 6.07 -30.53
CA THR A 738 4.04 6.95 -29.44
C THR A 738 5.12 6.28 -28.59
N ARG A 739 6.36 6.78 -28.65
CA ARG A 739 7.52 6.06 -28.07
C ARG A 739 7.32 5.80 -26.58
N PRO A 740 7.64 4.61 -26.04
CA PRO A 740 7.49 4.32 -24.62
C PRO A 740 8.37 5.25 -23.76
N HIS A 741 7.91 5.58 -22.56
CA HIS A 741 8.69 6.38 -21.61
C HIS A 741 9.92 5.58 -21.15
N PHE A 742 11.11 6.19 -21.19
CA PHE A 742 12.33 5.47 -20.83
C PHE A 742 12.43 5.31 -19.31
N ARG A 743 12.82 4.12 -18.85
CA ARG A 743 12.97 3.77 -17.43
C ARG A 743 14.38 4.14 -16.98
N MET A 744 14.57 5.07 -16.05
CA MET A 744 15.90 5.47 -15.60
C MET A 744 16.38 4.70 -14.35
N GLY A 745 15.46 4.24 -13.51
CA GLY A 745 15.78 3.42 -12.35
C GLY A 745 14.68 3.40 -11.30
N LYS A 746 14.83 2.55 -10.28
CA LYS A 746 13.92 2.47 -9.13
C LYS A 746 14.70 2.41 -7.80
N VAL A 747 14.14 3.04 -6.77
CA VAL A 747 14.62 3.07 -5.38
C VAL A 747 13.50 2.54 -4.48
N ARG A 748 13.85 1.79 -3.44
CA ARG A 748 12.89 1.24 -2.46
C ARG A 748 13.29 1.58 -1.04
N VAL A 749 12.30 1.87 -0.19
CA VAL A 749 12.51 2.21 1.21
C VAL A 749 11.51 1.42 2.07
N ARG A 750 12.00 0.45 2.85
CA ARG A 750 11.19 -0.29 3.84
C ARG A 750 11.05 0.54 5.11
N ILE A 751 9.81 0.81 5.53
CA ILE A 751 9.50 1.76 6.61
C ILE A 751 10.06 1.31 7.98
N SER A 752 10.19 0.01 8.23
CA SER A 752 10.70 -0.52 9.51
C SER A 752 12.16 -0.14 9.80
N THR A 753 12.94 0.19 8.77
CA THR A 753 14.33 0.67 8.89
C THR A 753 14.43 2.13 9.35
N LEU A 754 13.33 2.89 9.31
CA LEU A 754 13.28 4.31 9.66
C LEU A 754 13.07 4.50 11.17
N GLU A 755 13.89 5.32 11.80
CA GLU A 755 13.70 5.79 13.18
C GLU A 755 12.57 6.84 13.25
N THR A 756 11.79 6.83 14.34
CA THR A 756 10.61 7.69 14.47
C THR A 756 11.01 9.16 14.67
N GLY A 757 10.41 10.06 13.88
CA GLY A 757 10.61 11.51 13.93
C GLY A 757 11.88 12.01 13.21
N LYS A 758 12.81 11.10 12.87
CA LYS A 758 14.07 11.43 12.20
C LYS A 758 13.86 11.65 10.70
N VAL A 759 14.48 12.70 10.17
CA VAL A 759 14.60 12.95 8.73
C VAL A 759 15.86 12.27 8.21
N TYR A 760 15.73 11.57 7.08
CA TYR A 760 16.84 10.98 6.33
C TYR A 760 16.86 11.61 4.93
N ARG A 761 17.82 12.49 4.65
CA ARG A 761 18.04 13.08 3.31
C ARG A 761 19.30 12.44 2.71
N ASN A 762 19.12 11.66 1.64
CA ASN A 762 20.19 10.89 0.99
C ASN A 762 20.12 11.02 -0.54
N ARG A 763 21.24 10.73 -1.21
CA ARG A 763 21.28 10.44 -2.65
C ARG A 763 21.31 8.93 -2.89
N TYR A 764 20.63 8.49 -3.94
CA TYR A 764 20.54 7.10 -4.35
C TYR A 764 20.88 7.00 -5.84
N PRO A 765 21.83 6.14 -6.27
CA PRO A 765 22.10 5.99 -7.69
C PRO A 765 20.90 5.41 -8.43
N LEU A 766 20.56 6.00 -9.56
CA LEU A 766 19.58 5.44 -10.48
C LEU A 766 20.30 4.41 -11.32
N ILE A 767 20.01 3.13 -11.07
CA ILE A 767 20.64 2.01 -11.76
C ILE A 767 19.58 1.30 -12.60
N LEU A 768 19.94 1.02 -13.84
CA LEU A 768 19.13 0.28 -14.80
C LEU A 768 19.92 -0.92 -15.33
N LEU A 769 19.29 -2.09 -15.33
CA LEU A 769 19.80 -3.26 -16.02
C LEU A 769 19.31 -3.23 -17.48
N THR A 770 20.22 -3.41 -18.42
CA THR A 770 19.97 -3.43 -19.88
C THR A 770 20.72 -4.60 -20.51
N ASN A 771 20.40 -5.00 -21.74
CA ASN A 771 21.14 -6.05 -22.47
C ASN A 771 22.66 -5.77 -22.57
N ASN A 772 23.07 -4.50 -22.52
CA ASN A 772 24.49 -4.08 -22.52
C ASN A 772 25.11 -3.97 -21.12
N GLY A 773 24.48 -4.56 -20.09
CA GLY A 773 24.96 -4.53 -18.71
C GLY A 773 24.22 -3.54 -17.81
N VAL A 774 24.81 -3.31 -16.62
CA VAL A 774 24.39 -2.30 -15.66
C VAL A 774 24.79 -0.91 -16.14
N LYS A 775 23.81 -0.01 -16.23
CA LYS A 775 24.05 1.40 -16.50
C LYS A 775 23.63 2.25 -15.29
N LYS A 776 24.56 3.04 -14.75
CA LYS A 776 24.23 4.15 -13.85
C LYS A 776 23.65 5.28 -14.70
N MET A 777 22.38 5.59 -14.46
CA MET A 777 21.58 6.57 -15.21
C MET A 777 21.54 7.95 -14.54
N GLY A 778 22.12 8.08 -13.35
CA GLY A 778 22.25 9.30 -12.55
C GLY A 778 22.12 9.03 -11.05
N GLU A 779 21.69 10.01 -10.27
CA GLU A 779 21.34 9.88 -8.85
C GLU A 779 20.04 10.63 -8.55
N ILE A 780 19.19 10.13 -7.65
CA ILE A 780 18.02 10.83 -7.10
C ILE A 780 18.27 11.22 -5.65
N GLU A 781 17.98 12.48 -5.31
CA GLU A 781 18.03 13.02 -3.95
C GLU A 781 16.62 13.02 -3.33
N VAL A 782 16.49 12.39 -2.16
CA VAL A 782 15.20 12.15 -1.51
C VAL A 782 15.34 12.35 0.00
N ALA A 783 14.37 13.05 0.60
CA ALA A 783 14.18 13.14 2.04
C ALA A 783 13.00 12.26 2.49
N VAL A 784 13.17 11.49 3.57
CA VAL A 784 12.11 10.65 4.14
C VAL A 784 12.02 10.81 5.66
N LYS A 785 10.81 10.75 6.20
CA LYS A 785 10.52 10.87 7.64
C LYS A 785 9.34 9.96 8.01
N PHE A 786 9.47 9.23 9.13
CA PHE A 786 8.36 8.43 9.67
C PHE A 786 7.87 8.99 11.01
N VAL A 787 6.61 9.41 11.08
CA VAL A 787 5.97 9.98 12.26
C VAL A 787 4.98 8.96 12.84
N ARG A 788 5.18 8.52 14.09
CA ARG A 788 4.27 7.57 14.75
C ARG A 788 3.02 8.29 15.24
N ALA A 789 1.84 7.70 15.02
CA ALA A 789 0.56 8.21 15.50
C ALA A 789 0.07 7.50 16.77
N THR A 790 0.43 6.22 16.96
CA THR A 790 0.03 5.39 18.10
C THR A 790 1.02 5.45 19.28
N SER A 791 0.69 4.81 20.41
CA SER A 791 1.63 4.66 21.53
C SER A 791 2.82 3.76 21.17
N THR A 792 3.86 3.76 22.00
CA THR A 792 4.99 2.82 21.87
C THR A 792 4.53 1.37 21.95
N LEU A 793 3.66 1.03 22.91
CA LEU A 793 3.23 -0.35 23.15
C LEU A 793 2.31 -0.86 22.03
N ASP A 794 1.37 -0.04 21.55
CA ASP A 794 0.51 -0.40 20.42
C ASP A 794 1.32 -0.64 19.15
N PHE A 795 2.34 0.19 18.90
CA PHE A 795 3.25 0.03 17.77
C PHE A 795 4.04 -1.29 17.84
N LEU A 796 4.57 -1.65 19.02
CA LEU A 796 5.30 -2.90 19.21
C LEU A 796 4.36 -4.12 19.09
N HIS A 797 3.11 -4.00 19.56
CA HIS A 797 2.08 -5.02 19.41
C HIS A 797 1.74 -5.33 17.94
N VAL A 798 1.91 -4.40 17.00
CA VAL A 798 1.74 -4.71 15.56
C VAL A 798 2.66 -5.85 15.11
N TYR A 799 3.86 -6.00 15.70
CA TYR A 799 4.79 -7.06 15.32
C TYR A 799 4.31 -8.48 15.66
N THR A 800 3.41 -8.66 16.63
CA THR A 800 2.82 -9.98 16.93
C THR A 800 1.58 -10.28 16.10
N GLN A 801 1.01 -9.28 15.41
CA GLN A 801 -0.21 -9.45 14.61
C GLN A 801 0.09 -10.01 13.21
N PRO A 802 -0.81 -10.85 12.65
CA PRO A 802 -0.69 -11.34 11.28
C PRO A 802 -0.62 -10.17 10.30
N LEU A 803 0.23 -10.31 9.28
CA LEU A 803 0.40 -9.30 8.23
C LEU A 803 -0.83 -9.28 7.32
N LEU A 804 -1.24 -10.45 6.82
CA LEU A 804 -2.38 -10.58 5.90
C LEU A 804 -3.73 -10.65 6.66
N PRO A 805 -4.83 -10.19 6.04
CA PRO A 805 -6.19 -10.34 6.56
C PRO A 805 -6.61 -11.80 6.77
N LEU A 806 -7.55 -12.01 7.71
CA LEU A 806 -8.00 -13.33 8.17
C LEU A 806 -8.37 -14.31 7.04
N MET A 807 -8.98 -13.84 5.94
CA MET A 807 -9.38 -14.72 4.83
C MET A 807 -8.20 -15.41 4.13
N HIS A 808 -7.02 -14.78 4.08
CA HIS A 808 -5.79 -15.40 3.56
C HIS A 808 -5.28 -16.56 4.43
N HIS A 809 -5.73 -16.65 5.69
CA HIS A 809 -5.39 -17.75 6.60
C HIS A 809 -6.53 -18.78 6.71
N MET A 810 -7.79 -18.34 6.67
CA MET A 810 -8.97 -19.22 6.66
C MET A 810 -9.13 -20.01 5.36
N LYS A 811 -8.92 -19.36 4.21
CA LYS A 811 -9.08 -19.92 2.87
C LYS A 811 -7.91 -19.44 1.99
N PRO A 812 -6.70 -19.99 2.20
CA PRO A 812 -5.50 -19.58 1.48
C PRO A 812 -5.65 -19.81 -0.03
N LEU A 813 -5.09 -18.90 -0.82
CA LEU A 813 -5.01 -19.02 -2.27
C LEU A 813 -3.75 -19.80 -2.67
N GLY A 814 -3.83 -20.61 -3.73
CA GLY A 814 -2.64 -21.31 -4.24
C GLY A 814 -1.65 -20.33 -4.86
N VAL A 815 -0.34 -20.51 -4.64
CA VAL A 815 0.72 -19.56 -5.06
C VAL A 815 0.61 -19.16 -6.54
N VAL A 816 0.39 -20.13 -7.44
CA VAL A 816 0.22 -19.89 -8.89
C VAL A 816 -1.05 -19.07 -9.19
N GLN A 817 -2.12 -19.26 -8.41
CA GLN A 817 -3.37 -18.51 -8.55
C GLN A 817 -3.21 -17.09 -8.01
N GLN A 818 -2.54 -16.91 -6.88
CA GLN A 818 -2.21 -15.59 -6.31
C GLN A 818 -1.38 -14.75 -7.29
N GLU A 819 -0.42 -15.36 -7.98
CA GLU A 819 0.41 -14.70 -9.00
C GLU A 819 -0.36 -14.36 -10.29
N LEU A 820 -1.25 -15.25 -10.76
CA LEU A 820 -2.17 -14.95 -11.86
C LEU A 820 -3.11 -13.77 -11.51
N LEU A 821 -3.61 -13.73 -10.27
CA LEU A 821 -4.44 -12.65 -9.75
C LEU A 821 -3.65 -11.34 -9.62
N ARG A 822 -2.39 -11.36 -9.14
CA ARG A 822 -1.51 -10.18 -9.06
C ARG A 822 -1.29 -9.54 -10.44
N ASN A 823 -0.90 -10.35 -11.43
CA ASN A 823 -0.68 -9.87 -12.78
C ASN A 823 -1.96 -9.38 -13.47
N THR A 824 -3.13 -9.82 -13.00
CA THR A 824 -4.44 -9.33 -13.42
C THR A 824 -4.79 -8.00 -12.75
N ALA A 825 -4.55 -7.87 -11.44
CA ALA A 825 -4.69 -6.62 -10.70
C ALA A 825 -3.82 -5.50 -11.28
N ALA A 826 -2.55 -5.78 -11.56
CA ALA A 826 -1.62 -4.83 -12.19
C ALA A 826 -2.10 -4.35 -13.58
N LYS A 827 -2.67 -5.25 -14.41
CA LYS A 827 -3.29 -4.89 -15.69
C LYS A 827 -4.48 -3.94 -15.51
N ILE A 828 -5.36 -4.24 -14.56
CA ILE A 828 -6.54 -3.38 -14.25
C ILE A 828 -6.07 -1.99 -13.79
N ILE A 829 -5.12 -1.92 -12.86
CA ILE A 829 -4.56 -0.66 -12.36
C ILE A 829 -3.93 0.15 -13.52
N ALA A 830 -3.16 -0.49 -14.40
CA ALA A 830 -2.60 0.19 -15.57
C ALA A 830 -3.69 0.78 -16.48
N THR A 831 -4.75 0.02 -16.79
CA THR A 831 -5.87 0.52 -17.62
C THR A 831 -6.72 1.59 -16.92
N HIS A 832 -6.68 1.70 -15.60
CA HIS A 832 -7.34 2.76 -14.85
C HIS A 832 -6.50 4.04 -14.85
N LEU A 833 -5.20 3.94 -14.55
CA LEU A 833 -4.30 5.10 -14.47
C LEU A 833 -4.00 5.70 -15.85
N SER A 834 -4.05 4.91 -16.93
CA SER A 834 -3.92 5.42 -18.30
C SER A 834 -5.11 6.27 -18.78
N ARG A 835 -6.27 6.19 -18.11
CA ARG A 835 -7.49 6.98 -18.41
C ARG A 835 -7.53 8.34 -17.68
N SER A 836 -6.48 8.70 -16.95
CA SER A 836 -6.45 9.91 -16.13
C SER A 836 -5.53 10.98 -16.73
N GLU A 837 -5.75 12.26 -16.41
CA GLU A 837 -4.99 13.38 -17.00
C GLU A 837 -4.11 14.09 -15.95
N PRO A 838 -2.78 14.22 -16.13
CA PRO A 838 -1.96 13.59 -17.15
C PRO A 838 -1.88 12.06 -16.96
N SER A 839 -1.70 11.30 -18.04
CA SER A 839 -1.78 9.83 -17.99
C SER A 839 -0.52 9.17 -17.45
N LEU A 840 -0.72 8.07 -16.73
CA LEU A 840 0.37 7.18 -16.32
C LEU A 840 0.37 5.97 -17.25
N ARG A 841 1.36 5.90 -18.16
CA ARG A 841 1.43 4.85 -19.18
C ARG A 841 1.63 3.46 -18.56
N ARG A 842 1.23 2.41 -19.28
CA ARG A 842 1.22 1.03 -18.80
C ARG A 842 2.62 0.54 -18.40
N GLU A 843 3.64 0.94 -19.12
CA GLU A 843 5.04 0.53 -18.92
C GLU A 843 5.58 1.04 -17.58
N VAL A 844 5.18 2.27 -17.22
CA VAL A 844 5.47 2.92 -15.94
C VAL A 844 4.83 2.14 -14.81
N VAL A 845 3.53 1.80 -14.93
CA VAL A 845 2.80 1.02 -13.92
C VAL A 845 3.40 -0.38 -13.75
N PHE A 846 3.76 -1.06 -14.84
CA PHE A 846 4.30 -2.42 -14.81
C PHE A 846 5.71 -2.47 -14.18
N TYR A 847 6.55 -1.45 -14.45
CA TYR A 847 7.87 -1.32 -13.83
C TYR A 847 7.79 -0.94 -12.34
N MET A 848 6.78 -0.18 -11.91
CA MET A 848 6.56 0.14 -10.49
C MET A 848 6.02 -1.06 -9.69
N LEU A 849 5.16 -1.90 -10.29
CA LEU A 849 4.56 -3.08 -9.66
C LEU A 849 5.36 -4.38 -9.80
N ASP A 850 6.50 -4.36 -10.50
CA ASP A 850 7.34 -5.53 -10.79
C ASP A 850 6.53 -6.70 -11.38
N VAL A 851 5.75 -6.41 -12.42
CA VAL A 851 4.93 -7.42 -13.13
C VAL A 851 5.80 -8.58 -13.62
N ASP A 852 6.89 -8.27 -14.32
CA ASP A 852 7.75 -9.25 -14.99
C ASP A 852 8.83 -9.89 -14.06
N SER A 853 8.83 -9.56 -12.76
CA SER A 853 9.89 -9.97 -11.82
C SER A 853 10.06 -11.47 -11.62
N HIS A 854 9.00 -12.25 -11.87
CA HIS A 854 8.99 -13.72 -11.80
C HIS A 854 9.53 -14.40 -13.07
N ALA A 855 10.05 -13.66 -14.04
CA ALA A 855 10.87 -14.22 -15.11
C ALA A 855 12.10 -14.97 -14.52
N PHE A 856 12.38 -16.14 -15.09
CA PHE A 856 13.62 -16.88 -14.79
C PHE A 856 14.84 -16.08 -15.23
N SER A 857 15.87 -16.04 -14.38
CA SER A 857 17.17 -15.43 -14.67
C SER A 857 18.28 -16.19 -13.93
N MET A 858 19.32 -16.57 -14.68
CA MET A 858 20.48 -17.29 -14.12
C MET A 858 21.25 -16.42 -13.12
N ARG A 859 21.37 -15.11 -13.40
CA ARG A 859 21.86 -14.08 -12.48
C ARG A 859 21.10 -14.08 -11.16
N LYS A 860 19.76 -14.10 -11.19
CA LYS A 860 18.92 -14.14 -9.97
C LYS A 860 19.13 -15.43 -9.15
N ILE A 861 19.41 -16.56 -9.80
CA ILE A 861 19.80 -17.81 -9.11
C ILE A 861 21.16 -17.66 -8.44
N ARG A 862 22.19 -17.18 -9.14
CA ARG A 862 23.53 -16.94 -8.55
C ARG A 862 23.48 -15.96 -7.37
N ALA A 863 22.68 -14.90 -7.46
CA ALA A 863 22.47 -13.94 -6.37
C ALA A 863 21.80 -14.58 -5.15
N ASN A 864 20.75 -15.39 -5.36
CA ASN A 864 20.14 -16.14 -4.25
C ASN A 864 21.09 -17.19 -3.65
N TRP A 865 21.99 -17.77 -4.45
CA TRP A 865 23.03 -18.69 -3.98
C TRP A 865 24.10 -17.98 -3.12
N ILE A 866 24.62 -16.83 -3.56
CA ILE A 866 25.58 -16.04 -2.75
C ILE A 866 24.91 -15.51 -1.47
N ARG A 867 23.63 -15.11 -1.51
CA ARG A 867 22.86 -14.78 -0.29
C ARG A 867 22.81 -15.95 0.70
N ILE A 868 22.61 -17.19 0.23
CA ILE A 868 22.66 -18.39 1.08
C ILE A 868 24.07 -18.62 1.64
N ILE A 869 25.12 -18.51 0.82
CA ILE A 869 26.52 -18.64 1.28
C ILE A 869 26.81 -17.62 2.38
N ASN A 870 26.36 -16.37 2.24
CA ASN A 870 26.56 -15.31 3.24
C ASN A 870 25.81 -15.58 4.56
N VAL A 871 24.69 -16.31 4.54
CA VAL A 871 24.01 -16.79 5.75
C VAL A 871 24.78 -17.96 6.38
N ILE A 872 25.26 -18.90 5.56
CA ILE A 872 26.01 -20.08 6.02
C ILE A 872 27.41 -19.70 6.53
N ALA A 873 28.01 -18.61 6.04
CA ALA A 873 29.32 -18.11 6.48
C ALA A 873 29.38 -17.92 8.01
N SER A 874 28.34 -17.33 8.62
CA SER A 874 28.27 -17.19 10.08
C SER A 874 28.22 -18.53 10.83
N VAL A 875 27.78 -19.62 10.19
CA VAL A 875 27.86 -20.99 10.76
C VAL A 875 29.25 -21.58 10.57
N ILE A 876 29.88 -21.36 9.41
CA ILE A 876 31.26 -21.77 9.13
C ILE A 876 32.24 -21.12 10.12
N ASP A 877 32.04 -19.84 10.45
CA ASP A 877 32.90 -19.13 11.42
C ASP A 877 32.72 -19.64 12.86
N ILE A 878 31.52 -20.12 13.23
CA ILE A 878 31.30 -20.83 14.50
C ILE A 878 32.03 -22.19 14.50
N VAL A 879 31.98 -22.96 13.40
CA VAL A 879 32.73 -24.23 13.28
C VAL A 879 34.24 -23.98 13.37
N ARG A 880 34.76 -22.98 12.66
CA ARG A 880 36.17 -22.55 12.75
C ARG A 880 36.57 -22.14 14.17
N TRP A 881 35.70 -21.45 14.90
CA TRP A 881 35.94 -21.10 16.30
C TRP A 881 35.96 -22.33 17.22
N ILE A 882 35.13 -23.34 16.96
CA ILE A 882 35.16 -24.63 17.67
C ILE A 882 36.49 -25.35 17.39
N ASP A 883 36.96 -25.39 16.13
CA ASP A 883 38.24 -26.02 15.77
C ASP A 883 39.44 -25.25 16.34
N ASP A 884 39.46 -23.91 16.27
CA ASP A 884 40.49 -23.07 16.93
C ASP A 884 40.53 -23.29 18.45
N THR A 885 39.37 -23.54 19.07
CA THR A 885 39.26 -23.88 20.50
C THR A 885 39.76 -25.31 20.77
N ARG A 886 39.44 -26.28 19.91
CA ARG A 886 39.91 -27.67 20.00
C ARG A 886 41.43 -27.78 19.84
N VAL A 887 42.03 -26.92 19.02
CA VAL A 887 43.48 -26.82 18.79
C VAL A 887 44.18 -25.93 19.84
N TRP A 888 43.46 -25.45 20.86
CA TRP A 888 44.00 -24.63 21.97
C TRP A 888 44.68 -23.32 21.56
N LYS A 889 44.44 -22.84 20.33
CA LYS A 889 45.05 -21.64 19.71
C LYS A 889 44.89 -20.38 20.57
N ASN A 890 43.76 -20.28 21.28
CA ASN A 890 43.50 -19.26 22.29
C ASN A 890 43.28 -19.94 23.66
N PRO A 891 44.31 -20.13 24.49
CA PRO A 891 44.21 -20.95 25.70
C PRO A 891 43.19 -20.41 26.71
N MET A 892 43.13 -19.08 26.91
CA MET A 892 42.15 -18.45 27.82
C MET A 892 40.69 -18.68 27.39
N SER A 893 40.40 -18.61 26.08
CA SER A 893 39.06 -18.94 25.54
C SER A 893 38.76 -20.42 25.74
N THR A 894 39.76 -21.28 25.55
CA THR A 894 39.61 -22.73 25.67
C THR A 894 39.34 -23.17 27.10
N ILE A 895 40.05 -22.60 28.09
CA ILE A 895 39.78 -22.81 29.52
C ILE A 895 38.37 -22.35 29.88
N LEU A 896 37.93 -21.17 29.40
CA LEU A 896 36.59 -20.66 29.67
C LEU A 896 35.49 -21.57 29.08
N VAL A 897 35.68 -22.10 27.87
CA VAL A 897 34.75 -23.06 27.24
C VAL A 897 34.71 -24.38 28.01
N HIS A 898 35.83 -24.90 28.51
CA HIS A 898 35.85 -26.11 29.35
C HIS A 898 35.15 -25.87 30.70
N ALA A 899 35.37 -24.73 31.34
CA ALA A 899 34.68 -24.36 32.58
C ALA A 899 33.15 -24.22 32.38
N LEU A 900 32.73 -23.59 31.28
CA LEU A 900 31.32 -23.53 30.87
C LEU A 900 30.75 -24.94 30.64
N LEU A 901 31.46 -25.80 29.92
CA LEU A 901 31.02 -27.17 29.63
C LEU A 901 30.83 -27.99 30.91
N ILE A 902 31.78 -27.93 31.86
CA ILE A 902 31.66 -28.61 33.15
C ILE A 902 30.42 -28.11 33.92
N MET A 903 30.19 -26.80 33.95
CA MET A 903 29.02 -26.20 34.59
C MET A 903 27.71 -26.66 33.95
N LEU A 904 27.63 -26.69 32.61
CA LEU A 904 26.44 -27.14 31.88
C LEU A 904 26.19 -28.66 31.98
N VAL A 905 27.24 -29.47 32.14
CA VAL A 905 27.12 -30.91 32.38
C VAL A 905 26.64 -31.21 33.81
N TRP A 906 27.09 -30.45 34.81
CA TRP A 906 26.57 -30.57 36.19
C TRP A 906 25.15 -29.98 36.34
N PHE A 907 24.82 -28.93 35.58
CA PHE A 907 23.52 -28.26 35.65
C PHE A 907 22.84 -28.17 34.27
N PRO A 908 22.30 -29.28 33.72
CA PRO A 908 21.67 -29.30 32.40
C PRO A 908 20.46 -28.36 32.29
N ASP A 909 19.81 -28.04 33.42
CA ASP A 909 18.74 -27.03 33.47
C ASP A 909 19.21 -25.62 33.07
N LEU A 910 20.51 -25.31 33.16
CA LEU A 910 21.08 -24.03 32.73
C LEU A 910 21.40 -23.94 31.22
N ILE A 911 21.29 -25.02 30.45
CA ILE A 911 21.60 -25.03 29.01
C ILE A 911 20.72 -24.03 28.23
N VAL A 912 19.39 -24.08 28.42
CA VAL A 912 18.47 -23.16 27.71
C VAL A 912 18.56 -21.72 28.22
N PRO A 913 18.60 -21.45 29.56
CA PRO A 913 18.90 -20.12 30.09
C PRO A 913 20.18 -19.49 29.54
N THR A 914 21.30 -20.24 29.51
CA THR A 914 22.59 -19.71 29.02
C THR A 914 22.57 -19.44 27.53
N LEU A 915 21.99 -20.32 26.70
CA LEU A 915 21.82 -20.07 25.27
C LEU A 915 20.98 -18.81 25.00
N ALA A 916 19.88 -18.62 25.73
CA ALA A 916 19.05 -17.41 25.64
C ALA A 916 19.81 -16.15 26.09
N PHE A 917 20.63 -16.26 27.14
CA PHE A 917 21.48 -15.17 27.61
C PHE A 917 22.62 -14.83 26.62
N TYR A 918 23.26 -15.82 25.99
CA TYR A 918 24.23 -15.57 24.92
C TYR A 918 23.60 -14.83 23.73
N MET A 919 22.38 -15.19 23.31
CA MET A 919 21.67 -14.46 22.26
C MET A 919 21.36 -13.01 22.68
N PHE A 920 21.03 -12.77 23.95
CA PHE A 920 20.91 -11.41 24.50
C PHE A 920 22.24 -10.65 24.48
N VAL A 921 23.35 -11.26 24.92
CA VAL A 921 24.68 -10.62 24.96
C VAL A 921 25.19 -10.29 23.55
N ILE A 922 25.10 -11.22 22.60
CA ILE A 922 25.49 -10.99 21.20
C ILE A 922 24.62 -9.88 20.59
N GLY A 923 23.31 -9.87 20.88
CA GLY A 923 22.41 -8.79 20.48
C GLY A 923 22.82 -7.44 21.06
N ALA A 924 23.04 -7.35 22.37
CA ALA A 924 23.46 -6.13 23.05
C ALA A 924 24.84 -5.64 22.57
N TRP A 925 25.77 -6.55 22.27
CA TRP A 925 27.08 -6.22 21.69
C TRP A 925 26.96 -5.65 20.29
N ASN A 926 26.18 -6.31 19.41
CA ASN A 926 25.93 -5.86 18.04
C ASN A 926 25.23 -4.50 17.96
N TYR A 927 24.56 -4.04 19.02
CA TYR A 927 24.01 -2.67 19.07
C TYR A 927 25.11 -1.60 18.92
N ARG A 928 26.29 -1.84 19.49
CA ARG A 928 27.45 -0.93 19.39
C ARG A 928 28.01 -0.86 17.96
N PHE A 929 27.88 -1.95 17.20
CA PHE A 929 28.37 -2.09 15.82
C PHE A 929 27.26 -1.94 14.77
N ARG A 930 26.05 -1.52 15.17
CA ARG A 930 24.93 -1.24 14.27
C ARG A 930 25.34 -0.19 13.24
N SER A 931 25.31 -0.55 11.95
CA SER A 931 25.69 0.38 10.89
C SER A 931 24.74 1.60 10.90
N ARG A 932 25.34 2.79 10.81
CA ARG A 932 24.64 4.09 10.70
C ARG A 932 24.54 4.54 9.25
N GLU A 933 24.59 3.59 8.33
CA GLU A 933 24.64 3.80 6.88
C GLU A 933 23.40 4.53 6.36
N PRO A 934 23.48 5.17 5.17
CA PRO A 934 22.30 5.62 4.44
C PRO A 934 21.33 4.46 4.19
N LEU A 935 20.05 4.79 3.98
CA LEU A 935 18.98 3.80 3.92
C LEU A 935 19.20 2.75 2.80
N PRO A 936 18.71 1.51 2.98
CA PRO A 936 18.92 0.43 2.02
C PRO A 936 18.61 0.81 0.58
N HIS A 937 19.63 0.80 -0.26
CA HIS A 937 19.50 0.97 -1.71
C HIS A 937 19.62 -0.39 -2.43
N PHE A 938 19.36 -0.41 -3.74
CA PHE A 938 19.75 -1.52 -4.60
C PHE A 938 21.26 -1.75 -4.51
N ASP A 939 21.69 -3.00 -4.45
CA ASP A 939 23.09 -3.37 -4.31
C ASP A 939 23.52 -4.18 -5.55
N PRO A 940 24.30 -3.59 -6.47
CA PRO A 940 24.67 -4.25 -7.71
C PRO A 940 25.61 -5.44 -7.46
N LYS A 941 26.40 -5.43 -6.36
CA LYS A 941 27.26 -6.55 -5.98
C LYS A 941 26.44 -7.71 -5.41
N LEU A 942 25.48 -7.42 -4.53
CA LEU A 942 24.59 -8.44 -3.96
C LEU A 942 23.71 -9.12 -5.03
N SER A 943 23.38 -8.40 -6.10
CA SER A 943 22.57 -8.90 -7.23
C SER A 943 23.40 -9.42 -8.42
N LEU A 944 24.73 -9.52 -8.25
CA LEU A 944 25.76 -9.83 -9.27
C LEU A 944 25.69 -8.99 -10.55
N ALA A 945 24.98 -7.86 -10.52
CA ALA A 945 24.69 -7.09 -11.72
C ALA A 945 25.98 -6.52 -12.36
N ASP A 946 27.02 -6.26 -11.56
CA ASP A 946 28.35 -5.83 -12.01
C ASP A 946 29.20 -6.95 -12.66
N THR A 947 28.80 -8.22 -12.54
CA THR A 947 29.64 -9.40 -12.88
C THR A 947 28.90 -10.44 -13.74
N VAL A 948 28.10 -9.99 -14.71
CA VAL A 948 27.25 -10.85 -15.54
C VAL A 948 27.67 -10.78 -17.01
N ASP A 949 27.90 -11.95 -17.60
CA ASP A 949 28.16 -12.11 -19.02
C ASP A 949 26.93 -11.71 -19.86
N ARG A 950 27.20 -11.06 -20.99
CA ARG A 950 26.17 -10.50 -21.88
C ARG A 950 25.11 -11.52 -22.32
N ASP A 951 25.53 -12.76 -22.54
CA ASP A 951 24.64 -13.81 -23.04
C ASP A 951 23.63 -14.29 -21.96
N GLU A 952 24.00 -14.24 -20.67
CA GLU A 952 23.04 -14.47 -19.55
C GLU A 952 22.05 -13.30 -19.38
N LEU A 953 22.40 -12.14 -19.91
CA LEU A 953 21.61 -10.92 -19.82
C LEU A 953 20.59 -10.85 -20.96
N ASP A 954 20.99 -11.24 -22.17
CA ASP A 954 20.06 -11.54 -23.27
C ASP A 954 19.09 -12.67 -22.89
N GLU A 955 19.51 -13.69 -22.13
CA GLU A 955 18.60 -14.69 -21.55
C GLU A 955 17.55 -14.09 -20.59
N GLU A 956 17.87 -13.06 -19.78
CA GLU A 956 16.91 -12.41 -18.87
C GLU A 956 15.91 -11.49 -19.60
N PHE A 957 16.25 -11.01 -20.80
CA PHE A 957 15.46 -10.03 -21.56
C PHE A 957 14.72 -10.54 -22.81
N ASP A 958 14.88 -11.79 -23.27
CA ASP A 958 14.09 -12.35 -24.41
C ASP A 958 12.59 -12.48 -24.08
N THR A 959 11.79 -11.53 -24.53
CA THR A 959 10.32 -11.55 -24.42
C THR A 959 9.63 -12.26 -25.60
N VAL A 960 10.01 -13.52 -25.84
CA VAL A 960 9.24 -14.54 -26.59
C VAL A 960 8.79 -14.14 -28.00
N SER A 961 9.73 -14.02 -28.95
CA SER A 961 9.41 -14.24 -30.38
C SER A 961 10.61 -14.61 -31.28
N SER A 962 11.44 -15.58 -30.91
CA SER A 962 12.53 -16.04 -31.80
C SER A 962 12.04 -16.88 -32.99
N SER A 963 12.57 -16.62 -34.17
CA SER A 963 12.05 -17.11 -35.46
C SER A 963 12.80 -18.33 -36.03
N ARG A 964 12.29 -19.56 -35.82
CA ARG A 964 12.50 -20.80 -36.64
C ARG A 964 11.92 -22.07 -35.97
N PRO A 965 11.58 -23.13 -36.72
CA PRO A 965 11.44 -24.56 -36.36
C PRO A 965 11.34 -25.05 -34.88
N PRO A 966 10.32 -24.76 -34.04
CA PRO A 966 10.56 -24.74 -32.58
C PRO A 966 9.82 -25.72 -31.65
N GLU A 967 8.62 -26.18 -31.99
CA GLU A 967 7.55 -26.36 -30.99
C GLU A 967 7.86 -27.34 -29.84
N MET A 968 8.36 -28.54 -30.14
CA MET A 968 8.62 -29.55 -29.11
C MET A 968 9.93 -29.34 -28.33
N VAL A 969 10.90 -28.61 -28.89
CA VAL A 969 12.13 -28.23 -28.17
C VAL A 969 11.84 -27.08 -27.22
N ARG A 970 11.09 -26.06 -27.66
CA ARG A 970 10.58 -25.00 -26.77
C ARG A 970 9.74 -25.59 -25.65
N ALA A 971 8.74 -26.42 -25.93
CA ALA A 971 7.92 -27.06 -24.90
C ALA A 971 8.69 -27.95 -23.89
N ARG A 972 9.97 -28.28 -24.13
CA ARG A 972 10.89 -28.89 -23.15
C ARG A 972 11.75 -27.84 -22.42
N TYR A 973 12.32 -26.87 -23.14
CA TYR A 973 13.06 -25.73 -22.55
C TYR A 973 12.14 -24.88 -21.65
N ASP A 974 10.91 -24.59 -22.05
CA ASP A 974 9.89 -23.86 -21.28
C ASP A 974 9.58 -24.58 -19.95
N LYS A 975 9.55 -25.92 -19.95
CA LYS A 975 9.39 -26.73 -18.73
C LYS A 975 10.62 -26.64 -17.84
N LEU A 976 11.82 -26.71 -18.41
CA LEU A 976 13.08 -26.50 -17.69
C LEU A 976 13.17 -25.08 -17.10
N ARG A 977 12.80 -24.04 -17.85
CA ARG A 977 12.79 -22.65 -17.41
C ARG A 977 11.72 -22.38 -16.36
N MET A 978 10.56 -23.02 -16.44
CA MET A 978 9.54 -23.01 -15.38
C MET A 978 9.98 -23.75 -14.10
N LEU A 979 10.66 -24.89 -14.23
CA LEU A 979 11.26 -25.59 -13.09
C LEU A 979 12.38 -24.74 -12.47
N GLY A 980 13.22 -24.12 -13.30
CA GLY A 980 14.24 -23.15 -12.90
C GLY A 980 13.65 -21.97 -12.14
N ALA A 981 12.53 -21.39 -12.60
CA ALA A 981 11.84 -20.30 -11.89
C ALA A 981 11.32 -20.74 -10.51
N ARG A 982 10.85 -21.98 -10.37
CA ARG A 982 10.47 -22.56 -9.06
C ARG A 982 11.69 -22.75 -8.17
N VAL A 983 12.81 -23.27 -8.68
CA VAL A 983 14.07 -23.39 -7.94
C VAL A 983 14.60 -22.02 -7.52
N GLN A 984 14.62 -21.03 -8.42
CA GLN A 984 14.98 -19.63 -8.14
C GLN A 984 14.14 -19.03 -7.00
N THR A 985 12.83 -19.32 -7.00
CA THR A 985 11.89 -18.87 -5.95
C THR A 985 12.19 -19.56 -4.62
N VAL A 986 12.29 -20.88 -4.59
CA VAL A 986 12.61 -21.66 -3.38
C VAL A 986 13.98 -21.27 -2.79
N LEU A 987 14.99 -21.06 -3.64
CA LEU A 987 16.32 -20.60 -3.23
C LEU A 987 16.26 -19.17 -2.67
N GLY A 988 15.47 -18.30 -3.28
CA GLY A 988 15.18 -16.95 -2.79
C GLY A 988 14.44 -16.95 -1.45
N ASP A 989 13.53 -17.90 -1.23
CA ASP A 989 12.83 -18.09 0.04
C ASP A 989 13.78 -18.59 1.14
N PHE A 990 14.64 -19.57 0.85
CA PHE A 990 15.68 -20.03 1.79
C PHE A 990 16.63 -18.91 2.20
N ALA A 991 17.15 -18.15 1.22
CA ALA A 991 17.96 -16.95 1.48
C ALA A 991 17.20 -15.95 2.39
N THR A 992 15.92 -15.72 2.10
CA THR A 992 15.06 -14.77 2.81
C THR A 992 14.77 -15.20 4.25
N GLN A 993 14.55 -16.49 4.55
CA GLN A 993 14.41 -16.94 5.94
C GLN A 993 15.74 -16.90 6.70
N GLY A 994 16.86 -17.24 6.04
CA GLY A 994 18.20 -17.14 6.62
C GLY A 994 18.58 -15.71 7.00
N GLU A 995 18.33 -14.75 6.11
CA GLU A 995 18.53 -13.33 6.37
C GLU A 995 17.62 -12.80 7.50
N ARG A 996 16.40 -13.32 7.64
CA ARG A 996 15.51 -12.99 8.76
C ARG A 996 16.04 -13.51 10.08
N LEU A 997 16.60 -14.73 10.10
CA LEU A 997 17.29 -15.27 11.28
C LEU A 997 18.46 -14.36 11.70
N GLN A 998 19.28 -13.92 10.74
CA GLN A 998 20.36 -12.96 10.95
C GLN A 998 19.85 -11.57 11.38
N ALA A 999 18.69 -11.13 10.87
CA ALA A 999 18.05 -9.86 11.22
C ALA A 999 17.61 -9.79 12.70
N MET A 1000 17.42 -10.92 13.37
CA MET A 1000 17.08 -10.97 14.81
C MET A 1000 18.18 -10.35 15.70
N VAL A 1001 19.44 -10.30 15.23
CA VAL A 1001 20.62 -9.94 16.05
C VAL A 1001 21.47 -8.82 15.43
N THR A 1002 21.11 -8.31 14.24
CA THR A 1002 21.90 -7.32 13.48
C THR A 1002 21.30 -5.90 13.44
N TRP A 1003 20.24 -5.62 14.21
CA TRP A 1003 19.64 -4.28 14.39
C TRP A 1003 19.22 -3.53 13.10
N ARG A 1004 18.96 -4.28 12.01
CA ARG A 1004 18.43 -3.77 10.73
C ARG A 1004 17.05 -3.12 10.91
N ASP A 1005 16.19 -3.74 11.73
CA ASP A 1005 15.03 -3.10 12.33
C ASP A 1005 15.34 -2.92 13.83
N PRO A 1006 15.59 -1.68 14.30
CA PRO A 1006 15.99 -1.46 15.68
C PRO A 1006 14.88 -1.76 16.70
N ARG A 1007 13.62 -1.82 16.25
CA ARG A 1007 12.46 -2.12 17.10
C ARG A 1007 12.27 -3.62 17.21
N ALA A 1008 12.30 -4.34 16.08
CA ALA A 1008 12.19 -5.80 16.08
C ALA A 1008 13.37 -6.46 16.82
N THR A 1009 14.63 -6.08 16.52
CA THR A 1009 15.79 -6.59 17.26
C THR A 1009 15.69 -6.25 18.76
N GLY A 1010 15.22 -5.04 19.11
CA GLY A 1010 14.99 -4.66 20.50
C GLY A 1010 13.96 -5.55 21.23
N ILE A 1011 12.84 -5.88 20.58
CA ILE A 1011 11.84 -6.84 21.11
C ILE A 1011 12.50 -8.21 21.30
N PHE A 1012 13.22 -8.72 20.31
CA PHE A 1012 13.83 -10.05 20.36
C PHE A 1012 14.88 -10.17 21.47
N VAL A 1013 15.82 -9.22 21.54
CA VAL A 1013 16.89 -9.18 22.56
C VAL A 1013 16.30 -9.06 23.97
N GLY A 1014 15.28 -8.20 24.16
CA GLY A 1014 14.56 -8.11 25.42
C GLY A 1014 13.80 -9.39 25.79
N LEU A 1015 13.19 -10.07 24.82
CA LEU A 1015 12.52 -11.35 25.03
C LEU A 1015 13.51 -12.47 25.38
N CYS A 1016 14.69 -12.52 24.75
CA CYS A 1016 15.76 -13.46 25.12
C CYS A 1016 16.20 -13.28 26.58
N PHE A 1017 16.35 -12.03 27.04
CA PHE A 1017 16.67 -11.74 28.44
C PHE A 1017 15.56 -12.19 29.41
N VAL A 1018 14.29 -11.88 29.10
CA VAL A 1018 13.14 -12.31 29.93
C VAL A 1018 13.02 -13.84 29.96
N VAL A 1019 13.22 -14.53 28.82
CA VAL A 1019 13.23 -16.00 28.75
C VAL A 1019 14.38 -16.57 29.56
N ALA A 1020 15.59 -16.02 29.47
CA ALA A 1020 16.72 -16.47 30.29
C ALA A 1020 16.42 -16.34 31.80
N MET A 1021 15.85 -15.21 32.23
CA MET A 1021 15.48 -14.98 33.63
C MET A 1021 14.35 -15.92 34.11
N VAL A 1022 13.32 -16.13 33.29
CA VAL A 1022 12.20 -17.04 33.64
C VAL A 1022 12.65 -18.50 33.70
N LEU A 1023 13.46 -18.96 32.75
CA LEU A 1023 13.99 -20.33 32.74
C LEU A 1023 15.05 -20.57 33.83
N TYR A 1024 15.68 -19.51 34.35
CA TYR A 1024 16.55 -19.59 35.54
C TYR A 1024 15.76 -19.68 36.85
N MET A 1025 14.59 -19.03 36.93
CA MET A 1025 13.73 -19.06 38.13
C MET A 1025 12.74 -20.24 38.17
N VAL A 1026 12.34 -20.79 37.02
CA VAL A 1026 11.31 -21.83 36.91
C VAL A 1026 11.95 -23.14 36.42
N PRO A 1027 11.83 -24.27 37.16
CA PRO A 1027 12.39 -25.55 36.77
C PRO A 1027 11.94 -25.99 35.36
N SER A 1028 12.90 -26.43 34.54
CA SER A 1028 12.69 -26.86 33.14
C SER A 1028 11.51 -27.82 32.97
N LYS A 1029 11.35 -28.75 33.91
CA LYS A 1029 10.28 -29.76 33.97
C LYS A 1029 8.87 -29.14 34.00
N MET A 1030 8.68 -28.04 34.72
CA MET A 1030 7.41 -27.31 34.75
C MET A 1030 7.12 -26.61 33.42
N VAL A 1031 8.15 -26.04 32.79
CA VAL A 1031 8.04 -25.39 31.47
C VAL A 1031 7.74 -26.41 30.38
N ALA A 1032 8.39 -27.58 30.42
CA ALA A 1032 8.11 -28.70 29.51
C ALA A 1032 6.68 -29.22 29.67
N MET A 1033 6.21 -29.42 30.92
CA MET A 1033 4.84 -29.83 31.22
C MET A 1033 3.82 -28.82 30.67
N ALA A 1034 3.99 -27.53 30.97
CA ALA A 1034 3.11 -26.46 30.49
C ALA A 1034 3.11 -26.35 28.95
N SER A 1035 4.27 -26.51 28.32
CA SER A 1035 4.43 -26.53 26.86
C SER A 1035 3.73 -27.73 26.23
N GLY A 1036 3.79 -28.91 26.87
CA GLY A 1036 3.06 -30.10 26.46
C GLY A 1036 1.55 -29.90 26.50
N PHE A 1037 1.00 -29.40 27.62
CA PHE A 1037 -0.43 -29.07 27.72
C PHE A 1037 -0.85 -28.00 26.70
N TYR A 1038 -0.01 -27.00 26.42
CA TYR A 1038 -0.28 -25.99 25.40
C TYR A 1038 -0.27 -26.55 23.97
N PHE A 1039 0.60 -27.52 23.67
CA PHE A 1039 0.65 -28.19 22.36
C PHE A 1039 -0.57 -29.11 22.16
N PHE A 1040 -0.88 -29.94 23.16
CA PHE A 1040 -2.03 -30.85 23.16
C PHE A 1040 -3.37 -30.15 23.47
N ARG A 1041 -3.40 -28.81 23.61
CA ARG A 1041 -4.64 -28.04 23.84
C ARG A 1041 -5.71 -28.39 22.82
N HIS A 1042 -6.94 -28.65 23.29
CA HIS A 1042 -8.07 -29.04 22.47
C HIS A 1042 -8.31 -28.05 21.30
N PRO A 1043 -8.74 -28.47 20.09
CA PRO A 1043 -8.88 -27.58 18.93
C PRO A 1043 -9.75 -26.32 19.14
N ILE A 1044 -10.70 -26.33 20.07
CA ILE A 1044 -11.48 -25.15 20.47
C ILE A 1044 -10.57 -24.02 21.01
N PHE A 1045 -9.48 -24.37 21.69
CA PHE A 1045 -8.49 -23.44 22.23
C PHE A 1045 -7.32 -23.19 21.28
N ARG A 1046 -7.39 -23.62 20.01
CA ARG A 1046 -6.37 -23.36 18.98
C ARG A 1046 -6.83 -22.22 18.09
N ASP A 1047 -6.19 -21.06 18.24
CA ASP A 1047 -6.42 -19.90 17.40
C ASP A 1047 -6.24 -20.25 15.91
N ARG A 1048 -7.16 -19.78 15.06
CA ARG A 1048 -7.08 -19.98 13.60
C ARG A 1048 -6.05 -19.05 12.93
N MET A 1049 -5.36 -18.21 13.70
CA MET A 1049 -4.33 -17.29 13.23
C MET A 1049 -2.92 -17.89 13.42
N PRO A 1050 -1.95 -17.54 12.55
CA PRO A 1050 -0.54 -17.84 12.80
C PRO A 1050 -0.06 -17.25 14.14
N SER A 1051 0.82 -17.97 14.83
CA SER A 1051 1.27 -17.60 16.18
C SER A 1051 2.05 -16.27 16.21
N PRO A 1052 2.04 -15.54 17.33
CA PRO A 1052 2.78 -14.28 17.51
C PRO A 1052 4.25 -14.33 17.07
N ALA A 1053 4.95 -15.44 17.37
CA ALA A 1053 6.35 -15.62 16.97
C ALA A 1053 6.54 -15.79 15.45
N VAL A 1054 5.62 -16.50 14.77
CA VAL A 1054 5.64 -16.66 13.31
C VAL A 1054 5.31 -15.33 12.61
N ASN A 1055 4.41 -14.53 13.18
CA ASN A 1055 4.10 -13.18 12.69
C ASN A 1055 5.31 -12.25 12.83
N PHE A 1056 5.92 -12.23 14.02
CA PHE A 1056 7.14 -11.48 14.29
C PHE A 1056 8.28 -11.86 13.32
N PHE A 1057 8.52 -13.16 13.12
CA PHE A 1057 9.58 -13.62 12.22
C PHE A 1057 9.33 -13.23 10.76
N ARG A 1058 8.08 -13.36 10.26
CA ARG A 1058 7.69 -12.95 8.89
C ARG A 1058 7.83 -11.44 8.64
N ARG A 1059 7.85 -10.63 9.70
CA ARG A 1059 8.00 -9.16 9.66
C ARG A 1059 9.45 -8.68 9.61
N LEU A 1060 10.42 -9.55 9.88
CA LEU A 1060 11.84 -9.20 9.88
C LEU A 1060 12.34 -8.87 8.45
N PRO A 1061 13.26 -7.89 8.31
CA PRO A 1061 13.73 -7.41 7.02
C PRO A 1061 14.74 -8.35 6.35
N SER A 1062 14.40 -8.80 5.15
CA SER A 1062 15.28 -9.48 4.21
C SER A 1062 15.98 -8.52 3.25
N LEU A 1063 17.07 -8.97 2.61
CA LEU A 1063 17.81 -8.21 1.59
C LEU A 1063 17.22 -8.35 0.17
N SER A 1064 16.14 -9.12 0.02
CA SER A 1064 15.30 -9.20 -1.21
C SER A 1064 15.02 -7.84 -1.85
N ASP A 1065 14.82 -6.82 -1.02
CA ASP A 1065 14.50 -5.45 -1.39
C ASP A 1065 15.64 -4.74 -2.14
N ARG A 1066 16.88 -5.23 -1.98
CA ARG A 1066 18.09 -4.74 -2.64
C ARG A 1066 18.37 -5.44 -3.97
N MET A 1067 17.50 -6.35 -4.43
CA MET A 1067 17.59 -7.03 -5.72
C MET A 1067 16.60 -6.43 -6.73
N MET A 1068 16.99 -6.43 -8.03
CA MET A 1068 16.11 -6.13 -9.18
C MET A 1068 15.91 -7.37 -10.05
#